data_AF-A0A174Z1N2-F1
#
_entry.id   AF-A0A174Z1N2-F1
#
_cell.length_a   1.000
_cell.length_b   1.000
_cell.length_c   1.000
_cell.angle_alpha   90.00
_cell.angle_beta   90.00
_cell.angle_gamma   90.00
#
_symmetry.space_group_name_H-M   'P 1'
#
loop_
_entity.id
_entity.type
_entity.pdbx_description
1 polymer ?
#
loop_
_entity_poly.entity_id
_entity_poly.type
_entity_poly.pdbx_seq_one_letter_code
_entity_poly.pdbx_strand_id
1 'polypeptide(L)'
;MKCVILAGGSGDSLWPLSRRQFPKQFMKIKEGRSILQETVVRNMPFCEEFIIVTNESYKNIVNGQMKAFQSLKYRVILEGTPKGTGAAVLLGTMFANPSELVLVVNSDNLIEGDGYKDSIIEAKEYAKEGYLAVLGIKPESQSSTYGYILRDKENVKKFIARIDFDEDETEGLLGYDYGEGYLWNSGILVFRAGDMINAARRLASELYTTCKTAKRKVPAIRRSVRFSETVMQAMPHGSIETLLLEKCDSIKVVEAHFEWMDVGNASDLAEFGNNIKSECVIKNDCDNVNIINNAPKRLVVANDLRDLVVVNTDDATYISSKKSADNIKQIMKDNMDTYEAFFDYNRTTYKEWGIQEILNYSQGYKVRKLTVFPGMSMSLHRHEKRTEHWSIVEGIATITLGNETADYNKYESVFIPVGTKHRIANKTDKNVVVIEVGIGDNISDTDLVKIYNKDNPQASANYVRLDKSPIAKLEPAFKDNLWGGTKIRDVYGKKCDYDVIGESWELSAHPDGQSRIAEGRYKGMLFNEYLNIIGKEALGWKCQAQDRFPILIKFIDAKQALSIQIHPDDEYALENENEYGKNEMWYVVDSEPGSYLYCGLSRDASKEEILERINNNTITDILNKIEVKAGDVVMVKAGTIHAIGAGVFICEIQQNSNCTYRMYDYDRRDKFGNPRELHVKKALDVVDNHKYIKDNKTEVVIARNEHFTEERLVQCKYFEVYKYDVNDEAKITVDEASFVSVLFINGSGTIETDDYEKTMEFKAGDSFFVSAGLRSIIVKGQATMVVTRV
;
A
#
# COMPACT_ATOMS: atom_id res chain seq x y z
N MET A 1 -4.35 -12.83 -5.56
CA MET A 1 -3.51 -12.90 -4.34
C MET A 1 -2.90 -11.54 -4.06
N LYS A 2 -2.27 -11.31 -2.91
CA LYS A 2 -1.35 -10.18 -2.70
C LYS A 2 0.09 -10.64 -2.85
N CYS A 3 0.97 -9.79 -3.36
CA CYS A 3 2.40 -10.08 -3.49
C CYS A 3 3.19 -9.24 -2.49
N VAL A 4 3.92 -9.86 -1.56
CA VAL A 4 4.91 -9.17 -0.72
C VAL A 4 6.27 -9.31 -1.39
N ILE A 5 6.82 -8.19 -1.87
CA ILE A 5 8.14 -8.15 -2.48
C ILE A 5 9.15 -7.65 -1.44
N LEU A 6 10.15 -8.47 -1.14
CA LEU A 6 11.26 -8.11 -0.28
C LEU A 6 12.34 -7.40 -1.11
N ALA A 7 12.47 -6.09 -0.90
CA ALA A 7 13.39 -5.21 -1.60
C ALA A 7 14.44 -4.59 -0.66
N GLY A 8 15.00 -5.43 0.21
CA GLY A 8 16.11 -5.09 1.09
C GLY A 8 17.49 -5.32 0.45
N GLY A 9 18.53 -4.94 1.20
CA GLY A 9 19.94 -5.14 0.82
C GLY A 9 20.56 -3.94 0.08
N SER A 10 21.82 -3.62 0.41
CA SER A 10 22.62 -2.59 -0.28
C SER A 10 23.17 -3.09 -1.62
N GLY A 11 23.37 -4.41 -1.75
CA GLY A 11 23.91 -5.02 -2.96
C GLY A 11 25.40 -4.71 -3.19
N ASP A 12 26.18 -4.46 -2.13
CA ASP A 12 27.58 -4.02 -2.22
C ASP A 12 28.50 -4.98 -3.02
N SER A 13 28.17 -6.27 -3.08
CA SER A 13 28.89 -7.29 -3.88
C SER A 13 28.82 -7.11 -5.39
N LEU A 14 27.93 -6.23 -5.89
CA LEU A 14 27.76 -5.94 -7.30
C LEU A 14 28.35 -4.58 -7.72
N TRP A 15 29.13 -3.93 -6.85
CA TRP A 15 29.84 -2.72 -7.25
C TRP A 15 30.78 -3.01 -8.44
N PRO A 16 30.88 -2.14 -9.46
CA PRO A 16 30.29 -0.81 -9.60
C PRO A 16 28.95 -0.79 -10.36
N LEU A 17 28.20 -1.88 -10.48
CA LEU A 17 26.85 -1.81 -11.04
C LEU A 17 25.84 -1.29 -10.00
N SER A 18 26.00 -1.71 -8.75
CA SER A 18 25.22 -1.24 -7.62
C SER A 18 25.93 -0.11 -6.85
N ARG A 19 25.14 0.64 -6.08
CA ARG A 19 25.60 1.65 -5.11
C ARG A 19 24.76 1.53 -3.85
N ARG A 20 25.24 1.99 -2.69
CA ARG A 20 24.39 1.95 -1.47
C ARG A 20 23.07 2.70 -1.60
N GLN A 21 23.06 3.81 -2.34
CA GLN A 21 21.85 4.59 -2.67
C GLN A 21 21.20 4.15 -3.99
N PHE A 22 21.74 3.15 -4.69
CA PHE A 22 21.13 2.50 -5.84
C PHE A 22 21.39 0.98 -5.84
N PRO A 23 20.71 0.23 -4.95
CA PRO A 23 20.92 -1.20 -4.78
C PRO A 23 20.63 -2.09 -5.99
N LYS A 24 21.07 -3.36 -5.88
CA LYS A 24 21.01 -4.37 -6.95
C LYS A 24 19.62 -4.60 -7.54
N GLN A 25 18.58 -4.63 -6.72
CA GLN A 25 17.20 -4.86 -7.14
C GLN A 25 16.68 -3.78 -8.10
N PHE A 26 17.30 -2.60 -8.12
CA PHE A 26 16.92 -1.49 -8.98
C PHE A 26 17.75 -1.41 -10.26
N MET A 27 18.79 -2.24 -10.42
CA MET A 27 19.60 -2.31 -11.62
C MET A 27 18.80 -2.87 -12.79
N LYS A 28 19.04 -2.31 -13.98
CA LYS A 28 18.41 -2.77 -15.23
C LYS A 28 19.16 -3.98 -15.75
N ILE A 29 18.44 -5.09 -15.95
CA ILE A 29 19.06 -6.37 -16.35
C ILE A 29 18.43 -6.91 -17.64
N LYS A 30 17.10 -6.78 -17.82
CA LYS A 30 16.38 -7.35 -18.97
C LYS A 30 15.65 -6.27 -19.74
N GLU A 31 16.07 -6.02 -20.98
CA GLU A 31 15.41 -5.06 -21.90
C GLU A 31 15.17 -3.66 -21.29
N GLY A 32 16.09 -3.21 -20.43
CA GLY A 32 15.98 -1.91 -19.75
C GLY A 32 15.05 -1.87 -18.53
N ARG A 33 14.45 -2.99 -18.13
CA ARG A 33 13.69 -3.16 -16.88
C ARG A 33 14.58 -3.63 -15.74
N SER A 34 14.27 -3.20 -14.51
CA SER A 34 14.99 -3.60 -13.31
C SER A 34 14.58 -4.99 -12.79
N ILE A 35 15.39 -5.59 -11.91
CA ILE A 35 15.04 -6.87 -11.27
C ILE A 35 13.71 -6.76 -10.50
N LEU A 36 13.49 -5.64 -9.80
CA LEU A 36 12.22 -5.34 -9.16
C LEU A 36 11.07 -5.31 -10.17
N GLN A 37 11.25 -4.62 -11.30
CA GLN A 37 10.22 -4.53 -12.34
C GLN A 37 9.93 -5.89 -12.97
N GLU A 38 10.95 -6.71 -13.24
CA GLU A 38 10.80 -8.09 -13.73
C GLU A 38 10.03 -8.94 -12.72
N THR A 39 10.34 -8.81 -11.42
CA THR A 39 9.65 -9.50 -10.34
C THR A 39 8.17 -9.10 -10.27
N VAL A 40 7.85 -7.82 -10.49
CA VAL A 40 6.46 -7.35 -10.59
C VAL A 40 5.77 -7.95 -11.81
N VAL A 41 6.35 -7.80 -13.02
CA VAL A 41 5.78 -8.29 -14.28
C VAL A 41 5.44 -9.78 -14.20
N ARG A 42 6.39 -10.58 -13.71
CA ARG A 42 6.25 -12.03 -13.54
C ARG A 42 5.09 -12.43 -12.63
N ASN A 43 4.75 -11.59 -11.66
CA ASN A 43 3.73 -11.87 -10.66
C ASN A 43 2.37 -11.19 -10.90
N MET A 44 2.28 -10.27 -11.86
CA MET A 44 1.02 -9.62 -12.25
C MET A 44 -0.11 -10.60 -12.60
N PRO A 45 0.12 -11.76 -13.25
CA PRO A 45 -0.93 -12.74 -13.53
C PRO A 45 -1.55 -13.39 -12.28
N PHE A 46 -0.86 -13.34 -11.12
CA PHE A 46 -1.26 -14.03 -9.89
C PHE A 46 -1.75 -13.08 -8.78
N CYS A 47 -1.35 -11.81 -8.87
CA CYS A 47 -1.47 -10.86 -7.78
C CYS A 47 -2.14 -9.55 -8.21
N GLU A 48 -3.11 -9.10 -7.41
CA GLU A 48 -3.89 -7.88 -7.69
C GLU A 48 -3.30 -6.64 -7.00
N GLU A 49 -2.58 -6.84 -5.90
CA GLU A 49 -1.92 -5.79 -5.13
C GLU A 49 -0.50 -6.23 -4.74
N PHE A 50 0.45 -5.31 -4.83
CA PHE A 50 1.84 -5.50 -4.48
C PHE A 50 2.20 -4.71 -3.21
N ILE A 51 2.89 -5.33 -2.27
CA ILE A 51 3.38 -4.73 -1.03
C ILE A 51 4.90 -4.83 -1.07
N ILE A 52 5.56 -3.72 -1.35
CA ILE A 52 7.02 -3.67 -1.49
C ILE A 52 7.60 -3.25 -0.15
N VAL A 53 8.37 -4.12 0.48
CA VAL A 53 9.05 -3.84 1.75
C VAL A 53 10.50 -3.47 1.45
N THR A 54 10.91 -2.27 1.84
CA THR A 54 12.23 -1.71 1.47
C THR A 54 12.73 -0.74 2.54
N ASN A 55 14.03 -0.43 2.52
CA ASN A 55 14.56 0.68 3.32
C ASN A 55 13.95 2.03 2.90
N GLU A 56 13.76 2.95 3.85
CA GLU A 56 13.25 4.30 3.63
C GLU A 56 14.04 5.09 2.57
N SER A 57 15.37 4.92 2.52
CA SER A 57 16.23 5.58 1.53
C SER A 57 15.84 5.26 0.08
N TYR A 58 15.25 4.09 -0.17
CA TYR A 58 14.87 3.62 -1.51
C TYR A 58 13.44 3.99 -1.90
N LYS A 59 12.68 4.68 -1.03
CA LYS A 59 11.28 5.10 -1.27
C LYS A 59 11.08 5.71 -2.66
N ASN A 60 11.94 6.64 -3.06
CA ASN A 60 11.80 7.36 -4.32
C ASN A 60 12.14 6.48 -5.53
N ILE A 61 13.09 5.55 -5.38
CA ILE A 61 13.50 4.63 -6.45
C ILE A 61 12.36 3.65 -6.72
N VAL A 62 11.80 3.02 -5.68
CA VAL A 62 10.63 2.15 -5.78
C VAL A 62 9.47 2.90 -6.44
N ASN A 63 9.07 4.05 -5.90
CA ASN A 63 7.94 4.80 -6.46
C ASN A 63 8.19 5.22 -7.91
N GLY A 64 9.42 5.63 -8.26
CA GLY A 64 9.76 6.00 -9.63
C GLY A 64 9.74 4.83 -10.60
N GLN A 65 10.28 3.67 -10.22
CA GLN A 65 10.25 2.47 -11.06
C GLN A 65 8.82 1.91 -11.21
N MET A 66 7.99 2.02 -10.17
CA MET A 66 6.61 1.56 -10.20
C MET A 66 5.70 2.43 -11.09
N LYS A 67 6.12 3.66 -11.45
CA LYS A 67 5.35 4.50 -12.41
C LYS A 67 5.28 3.94 -13.82
N ALA A 68 6.17 3.00 -14.17
CA ALA A 68 6.08 2.29 -15.45
C ALA A 68 4.79 1.45 -15.56
N PHE A 69 4.17 1.10 -14.44
CA PHE A 69 2.94 0.32 -14.40
C PHE A 69 1.72 1.23 -14.23
N GLN A 70 0.86 1.28 -15.24
CA GLN A 70 -0.40 2.01 -15.18
C GLN A 70 -1.44 1.22 -14.37
N SER A 71 -2.13 1.89 -13.45
CA SER A 71 -3.24 1.33 -12.64
C SER A 71 -2.90 0.12 -11.76
N LEU A 72 -1.62 -0.26 -11.62
CA LEU A 72 -1.21 -1.33 -10.72
C LEU A 72 -1.34 -0.90 -9.26
N LYS A 73 -2.07 -1.68 -8.46
CA LYS A 73 -2.24 -1.41 -7.02
C LYS A 73 -0.95 -1.82 -6.31
N TYR A 74 -0.31 -0.88 -5.63
CA TYR A 74 0.82 -1.21 -4.76
C TYR A 74 0.92 -0.30 -3.53
N ARG A 75 1.54 -0.83 -2.49
CA ARG A 75 1.91 -0.15 -1.25
C ARG A 75 3.40 -0.36 -1.01
N VAL A 76 4.03 0.61 -0.36
CA VAL A 76 5.44 0.54 0.03
C VAL A 76 5.53 0.59 1.54
N ILE A 77 6.16 -0.41 2.14
CA ILE A 77 6.51 -0.42 3.55
C ILE A 77 7.97 0.00 3.67
N LEU A 78 8.21 1.05 4.45
CA LEU A 78 9.50 1.68 4.63
C LEU A 78 10.08 1.30 5.99
N GLU A 79 11.16 0.54 5.95
CA GLU A 79 11.99 0.19 7.10
C GLU A 79 13.00 1.32 7.35
N GLY A 80 13.01 1.90 8.56
CA GLY A 80 14.07 2.82 8.98
C GLY A 80 15.41 2.09 9.12
N THR A 81 15.39 1.03 9.94
CA THR A 81 16.50 0.09 10.12
C THR A 81 16.08 -1.30 9.63
N PRO A 82 16.90 -1.97 8.78
CA PRO A 82 16.61 -3.33 8.32
C PRO A 82 16.50 -4.33 9.47
N LYS A 83 15.50 -5.21 9.44
CA LYS A 83 15.28 -6.26 10.47
C LYS A 83 15.29 -7.69 9.95
N GLY A 84 15.73 -7.89 8.71
CA GLY A 84 15.72 -9.18 8.03
C GLY A 84 14.33 -9.54 7.48
N THR A 85 14.23 -10.72 6.88
CA THR A 85 13.02 -11.11 6.12
C THR A 85 11.83 -11.44 7.03
N GLY A 86 12.05 -11.87 8.28
CA GLY A 86 10.94 -12.28 9.16
C GLY A 86 9.99 -11.13 9.51
N ALA A 87 10.53 -10.00 9.94
CA ALA A 87 9.73 -8.79 10.23
C ALA A 87 9.09 -8.23 8.95
N ALA A 88 9.84 -8.18 7.85
CA ALA A 88 9.35 -7.68 6.56
C ALA A 88 8.14 -8.49 6.04
N VAL A 89 8.25 -9.82 6.05
CA VAL A 89 7.16 -10.72 5.63
C VAL A 89 5.94 -10.56 6.52
N LEU A 90 6.12 -10.56 7.85
CA LEU A 90 4.98 -10.48 8.76
C LEU A 90 4.29 -9.11 8.69
N LEU A 91 5.05 -8.01 8.63
CA LEU A 91 4.48 -6.67 8.44
C LEU A 91 3.72 -6.58 7.12
N GLY A 92 4.30 -7.04 6.02
CA GLY A 92 3.63 -7.06 4.70
C GLY A 92 2.34 -7.88 4.74
N THR A 93 2.39 -9.06 5.36
CA THR A 93 1.24 -9.95 5.53
C THR A 93 0.13 -9.31 6.36
N MET A 94 0.46 -8.54 7.39
CA MET A 94 -0.56 -7.89 8.22
C MET A 94 -1.38 -6.85 7.45
N PHE A 95 -0.99 -6.37 6.27
CA PHE A 95 -1.81 -5.51 5.41
C PHE A 95 -2.74 -6.29 4.45
N ALA A 96 -2.71 -7.62 4.50
CA ALA A 96 -3.67 -8.49 3.82
C ALA A 96 -4.83 -8.85 4.77
N ASN A 97 -6.02 -9.05 4.21
CA ASN A 97 -7.14 -9.61 4.95
C ASN A 97 -6.84 -11.08 5.30
N PRO A 98 -7.31 -11.62 6.44
CA PRO A 98 -6.91 -12.95 6.88
C PRO A 98 -7.25 -14.10 5.92
N SER A 99 -8.23 -13.96 5.02
CA SER A 99 -8.55 -14.95 3.96
C SER A 99 -7.71 -14.82 2.71
N GLU A 100 -7.05 -13.69 2.51
CA GLU A 100 -6.27 -13.46 1.30
C GLU A 100 -5.03 -14.36 1.28
N LEU A 101 -4.77 -14.91 0.10
CA LEU A 101 -3.52 -15.57 -0.20
C LEU A 101 -2.43 -14.53 -0.46
N VAL A 102 -1.26 -14.76 0.11
CA VAL A 102 -0.07 -13.93 0.03
C VAL A 102 1.04 -14.74 -0.61
N LEU A 103 1.64 -14.17 -1.65
CA LEU A 103 2.85 -14.65 -2.30
C LEU A 103 4.02 -13.77 -1.87
N VAL A 104 5.03 -14.34 -1.22
CA VAL A 104 6.27 -13.65 -0.86
C VAL A 104 7.33 -13.97 -1.89
N VAL A 105 8.01 -12.95 -2.42
CA VAL A 105 9.12 -13.10 -3.37
C VAL A 105 10.25 -12.12 -3.03
N ASN A 106 11.48 -12.50 -3.36
CA ASN A 106 12.63 -11.61 -3.28
C ASN A 106 12.80 -10.82 -4.59
N SER A 107 13.24 -9.57 -4.48
CA SER A 107 13.44 -8.68 -5.64
C SER A 107 14.82 -8.79 -6.31
N ASP A 108 15.64 -9.73 -5.87
CA ASP A 108 17.00 -9.98 -6.34
C ASP A 108 17.21 -11.40 -6.90
N ASN A 109 16.13 -12.15 -7.11
CA ASN A 109 16.19 -13.43 -7.81
C ASN A 109 15.94 -13.24 -9.31
N LEU A 110 16.82 -13.81 -10.13
CA LEU A 110 16.59 -13.98 -11.55
C LEU A 110 15.89 -15.32 -11.79
N ILE A 111 14.79 -15.29 -12.54
CA ILE A 111 13.99 -16.47 -12.85
C ILE A 111 13.65 -16.49 -14.34
N GLU A 112 13.92 -17.60 -15.00
CA GLU A 112 13.56 -17.88 -16.39
C GLU A 112 12.94 -19.27 -16.55
N GLY A 113 12.25 -19.50 -17.69
CA GLY A 113 11.53 -20.74 -17.98
C GLY A 113 10.05 -20.74 -17.60
N ASP A 114 9.31 -21.70 -18.15
CA ASP A 114 7.84 -21.75 -18.09
C ASP A 114 7.26 -22.34 -16.79
N GLY A 115 8.08 -23.08 -16.01
CA GLY A 115 7.61 -23.80 -14.82
C GLY A 115 7.30 -22.92 -13.60
N TYR A 116 7.61 -21.62 -13.64
CA TYR A 116 7.28 -20.69 -12.55
C TYR A 116 5.78 -20.63 -12.29
N LYS A 117 4.99 -20.54 -13.36
CA LYS A 117 3.53 -20.46 -13.28
C LYS A 117 2.94 -21.67 -12.56
N ASP A 118 3.34 -22.86 -12.99
CA ASP A 118 2.79 -24.11 -12.47
C ASP A 118 3.17 -24.31 -10.99
N SER A 119 4.41 -23.96 -10.64
CA SER A 119 4.90 -24.00 -9.24
C SER A 119 4.07 -23.08 -8.31
N ILE A 120 3.71 -21.89 -8.79
CA ILE A 120 2.89 -20.94 -8.02
C ILE A 120 1.44 -21.44 -7.89
N ILE A 121 0.88 -22.05 -8.93
CA ILE A 121 -0.47 -22.63 -8.89
C ILE A 121 -0.52 -23.80 -7.91
N GLU A 122 0.47 -24.69 -7.92
CA GLU A 122 0.54 -25.81 -6.99
C GLU A 122 0.68 -25.34 -5.54
N ALA A 123 1.60 -24.39 -5.28
CA ALA A 123 1.77 -23.79 -3.95
C ALA A 123 0.49 -23.11 -3.44
N LYS A 124 -0.29 -22.53 -4.36
CA LYS A 124 -1.59 -21.93 -4.06
C LYS A 124 -2.61 -22.96 -3.56
N GLU A 125 -2.62 -24.17 -4.09
CA GLU A 125 -3.54 -25.22 -3.62
C GLU A 125 -3.20 -25.66 -2.19
N TYR A 126 -1.93 -25.88 -1.87
CA TYR A 126 -1.50 -26.14 -0.48
C TYR A 126 -1.88 -25.00 0.48
N ALA A 127 -1.74 -23.75 0.04
CA ALA A 127 -2.12 -22.59 0.84
C ALA A 127 -3.64 -22.49 1.08
N LYS A 128 -4.48 -22.98 0.18
CA LYS A 128 -5.94 -23.04 0.40
C LYS A 128 -6.32 -24.08 1.45
N GLU A 129 -5.56 -25.16 1.56
CA GLU A 129 -5.71 -26.22 2.56
C GLU A 129 -5.20 -25.80 3.96
N GLY A 130 -4.53 -24.65 4.07
CA GLY A 130 -4.04 -24.08 5.34
C GLY A 130 -2.56 -24.34 5.62
N TYR A 131 -1.81 -24.88 4.65
CA TYR A 131 -0.36 -25.05 4.77
C TYR A 131 0.40 -23.77 4.42
N LEU A 132 1.59 -23.59 4.98
CA LEU A 132 2.57 -22.64 4.45
C LEU A 132 3.35 -23.36 3.34
N ALA A 133 3.17 -22.94 2.09
CA ALA A 133 3.88 -23.53 0.96
C ALA A 133 5.18 -22.77 0.69
N VAL A 134 6.27 -23.50 0.45
CA VAL A 134 7.58 -22.95 0.05
C VAL A 134 8.00 -23.55 -1.29
N LEU A 135 8.77 -22.82 -2.09
CA LEU A 135 9.33 -23.37 -3.34
C LEU A 135 10.78 -23.78 -3.11
N GLY A 136 11.09 -25.04 -3.43
CA GLY A 136 12.45 -25.58 -3.41
C GLY A 136 12.97 -25.81 -4.82
N ILE A 137 14.22 -25.43 -5.07
CA ILE A 137 14.88 -25.64 -6.37
C ILE A 137 15.78 -26.87 -6.29
N LYS A 138 15.79 -27.68 -7.35
CA LYS A 138 16.72 -28.80 -7.45
C LYS A 138 18.18 -28.28 -7.48
N PRO A 139 19.04 -28.70 -6.55
CA PRO A 139 20.45 -28.33 -6.60
C PRO A 139 21.14 -28.91 -7.83
N GLU A 140 21.82 -28.08 -8.62
CA GLU A 140 22.68 -28.53 -9.71
C GLU A 140 24.09 -28.90 -9.22
N SER A 141 24.51 -28.28 -8.12
CA SER A 141 25.76 -28.56 -7.42
C SER A 141 25.59 -28.27 -5.92
N GLN A 142 26.54 -28.71 -5.10
CA GLN A 142 26.60 -28.25 -3.72
C GLN A 142 27.05 -26.79 -3.71
N SER A 143 26.30 -25.95 -3.00
CA SER A 143 26.57 -24.53 -2.83
C SER A 143 26.54 -24.17 -1.34
N SER A 144 27.55 -23.44 -0.88
CA SER A 144 27.57 -22.80 0.45
C SER A 144 26.81 -21.46 0.47
N THR A 145 26.47 -20.90 -0.70
CA THR A 145 25.87 -19.57 -0.80
C THR A 145 24.35 -19.58 -0.59
N TYR A 146 23.71 -20.75 -0.68
CA TYR A 146 22.27 -20.93 -0.56
C TYR A 146 21.87 -21.67 0.73
N GLY A 147 20.64 -21.43 1.20
CA GLY A 147 20.01 -22.26 2.23
C GLY A 147 19.40 -23.53 1.63
N TYR A 148 19.16 -24.55 2.45
CA TYR A 148 18.56 -25.82 2.03
C TYR A 148 17.26 -26.13 2.75
N ILE A 149 16.41 -26.92 2.10
CA ILE A 149 15.19 -27.52 2.61
C ILE A 149 15.36 -29.04 2.55
N LEU A 150 15.27 -29.71 3.70
CA LEU A 150 15.14 -31.16 3.74
C LEU A 150 13.67 -31.54 3.71
N ARG A 151 13.27 -32.39 2.76
CA ARG A 151 11.88 -32.83 2.59
C ARG A 151 11.72 -34.34 2.70
N ASP A 152 10.50 -34.73 3.02
CA ASP A 152 9.97 -36.10 2.89
C ASP A 152 8.70 -36.01 2.05
N LYS A 153 8.86 -36.38 0.77
CA LYS A 153 7.89 -36.06 -0.30
C LYS A 153 7.61 -34.55 -0.31
N GLU A 154 6.36 -34.15 -0.16
CA GLU A 154 5.94 -32.75 -0.14
C GLU A 154 6.06 -32.08 1.25
N ASN A 155 6.45 -32.82 2.30
CA ASN A 155 6.50 -32.29 3.67
C ASN A 155 7.91 -31.80 4.01
N VAL A 156 8.01 -30.56 4.52
CA VAL A 156 9.30 -30.04 4.99
C VAL A 156 9.64 -30.63 6.36
N LYS A 157 10.86 -31.16 6.49
CA LYS A 157 11.39 -31.67 7.77
C LYS A 157 12.29 -30.66 8.46
N LYS A 158 13.09 -29.91 7.69
CA LYS A 158 14.08 -28.99 8.24
C LYS A 158 14.48 -27.92 7.23
N PHE A 159 14.71 -26.70 7.73
CA PHE A 159 15.45 -25.66 7.01
C PHE A 159 16.90 -25.63 7.49
N ILE A 160 17.81 -25.34 6.58
CA ILE A 160 19.24 -25.17 6.88
C ILE A 160 19.63 -23.80 6.32
N ALA A 161 20.05 -22.91 7.22
CA ALA A 161 20.51 -21.58 6.84
C ALA A 161 21.81 -21.64 6.03
N ARG A 162 22.10 -20.55 5.31
CA ARG A 162 23.38 -20.34 4.62
C ARG A 162 24.53 -20.50 5.62
N ILE A 163 25.55 -21.26 5.22
CA ILE A 163 26.75 -21.48 6.03
C ILE A 163 27.83 -20.53 5.51
N ASP A 164 28.24 -19.56 6.32
CA ASP A 164 29.44 -18.76 6.04
C ASP A 164 30.67 -19.63 6.37
N PHE A 165 31.38 -20.11 5.36
CA PHE A 165 32.66 -20.79 5.54
C PHE A 165 33.81 -19.77 5.48
N ASP A 166 34.73 -19.84 6.45
CA ASP A 166 36.13 -19.52 6.20
C ASP A 166 36.74 -20.64 5.33
N GLU A 167 37.67 -20.31 4.44
CA GLU A 167 38.13 -21.12 3.29
C GLU A 167 38.70 -22.53 3.61
N ASP A 168 38.80 -22.96 4.87
CA ASP A 168 39.49 -24.20 5.27
C ASP A 168 38.58 -25.40 5.62
N GLU A 169 37.24 -25.28 5.64
CA GLU A 169 36.33 -26.40 6.00
C GLU A 169 35.33 -26.76 4.88
N THR A 170 35.80 -27.30 3.76
CA THR A 170 34.92 -27.86 2.70
C THR A 170 34.28 -29.21 3.06
N GLU A 171 34.63 -29.83 4.20
CA GLU A 171 34.10 -31.13 4.63
C GLU A 171 32.61 -31.09 5.04
N GLY A 172 32.06 -29.91 5.39
CA GLY A 172 30.66 -29.77 5.85
C GLY A 172 29.58 -29.83 4.77
N LEU A 173 29.93 -29.75 3.48
CA LEU A 173 28.98 -29.76 2.35
C LEU A 173 28.63 -31.17 1.84
N LEU A 174 29.38 -32.21 2.27
CA LEU A 174 29.31 -33.59 1.77
C LEU A 174 27.99 -34.34 2.09
N GLY A 175 26.96 -33.69 2.64
CA GLY A 175 25.71 -34.33 3.11
C GLY A 175 24.40 -33.71 2.63
N TYR A 176 24.41 -32.77 1.68
CA TYR A 176 23.17 -32.13 1.18
C TYR A 176 22.85 -32.51 -0.26
N ASP A 177 22.54 -33.80 -0.47
CA ASP A 177 22.23 -34.36 -1.80
C ASP A 177 20.73 -34.32 -2.13
N TYR A 178 20.41 -34.08 -3.41
CA TYR A 178 19.04 -34.15 -3.91
C TYR A 178 18.41 -35.53 -3.68
N GLY A 179 19.18 -36.61 -3.81
CA GLY A 179 18.73 -37.98 -3.56
C GLY A 179 18.31 -38.25 -2.11
N GLU A 180 18.86 -37.48 -1.16
CA GLU A 180 18.51 -37.54 0.26
C GLU A 180 17.35 -36.60 0.63
N GLY A 181 16.77 -35.91 -0.36
CA GLY A 181 15.61 -35.03 -0.18
C GLY A 181 15.97 -33.56 0.04
N TYR A 182 17.20 -33.13 -0.27
CA TYR A 182 17.59 -31.73 -0.18
C TYR A 182 17.22 -30.92 -1.42
N LEU A 183 16.64 -29.74 -1.19
CA LEU A 183 16.38 -28.70 -2.19
C LEU A 183 17.03 -27.39 -1.77
N TRP A 184 17.41 -26.52 -2.70
CA TRP A 184 17.74 -25.14 -2.38
C TRP A 184 16.49 -24.37 -1.97
N ASN A 185 16.59 -23.57 -0.91
CA ASN A 185 15.53 -22.66 -0.48
C ASN A 185 15.49 -21.43 -1.40
N SER A 186 14.45 -21.31 -2.22
CA SER A 186 14.29 -20.14 -3.11
C SER A 186 13.91 -18.86 -2.36
N GLY A 187 13.43 -18.97 -1.12
CA GLY A 187 12.85 -17.86 -0.35
C GLY A 187 11.46 -17.42 -0.84
N ILE A 188 10.85 -18.16 -1.78
CA ILE A 188 9.48 -17.90 -2.25
C ILE A 188 8.48 -18.67 -1.39
N LEU A 189 7.45 -17.96 -0.91
CA LEU A 189 6.43 -18.51 -0.02
C LEU A 189 5.03 -18.22 -0.55
N VAL A 190 4.10 -19.16 -0.39
CA VAL A 190 2.67 -18.94 -0.64
C VAL A 190 1.87 -19.43 0.56
N PHE A 191 1.02 -18.57 1.12
CA PHE A 191 0.21 -18.92 2.28
C PHE A 191 -1.03 -18.03 2.36
N ARG A 192 -2.01 -18.44 3.16
CA ARG A 192 -3.09 -17.53 3.56
C ARG A 192 -2.60 -16.60 4.67
N ALA A 193 -2.90 -15.31 4.58
CA ALA A 193 -2.40 -14.30 5.51
C ALA A 193 -2.69 -14.65 6.97
N GLY A 194 -3.90 -15.11 7.27
CA GLY A 194 -4.26 -15.50 8.62
C GLY A 194 -3.54 -16.76 9.12
N ASP A 195 -3.20 -17.72 8.26
CA ASP A 195 -2.42 -18.91 8.66
C ASP A 195 -1.01 -18.51 9.11
N MET A 196 -0.33 -17.65 8.34
CA MET A 196 0.98 -17.08 8.70
C MET A 196 0.92 -16.25 9.99
N ILE A 197 -0.08 -15.37 10.13
CA ILE A 197 -0.22 -14.53 11.34
C ILE A 197 -0.47 -15.40 12.58
N ASN A 198 -1.24 -16.49 12.46
CA ASN A 198 -1.47 -17.41 13.58
C ASN A 198 -0.29 -18.31 13.88
N ALA A 199 0.45 -18.76 12.88
CA ALA A 199 1.73 -19.43 13.09
C ALA A 199 2.67 -18.51 13.89
N ALA A 200 2.84 -17.25 13.47
CA ALA A 200 3.65 -16.27 14.18
C ALA A 200 3.15 -16.03 15.61
N ARG A 201 1.83 -15.88 15.83
CA ARG A 201 1.27 -15.70 17.17
C ARG A 201 1.59 -16.86 18.12
N ARG A 202 1.58 -18.10 17.64
CA ARG A 202 1.83 -19.31 18.45
C ARG A 202 3.31 -19.59 18.64
N LEU A 203 4.12 -19.46 17.58
CA LEU A 203 5.49 -19.97 17.52
C LEU A 203 6.56 -18.86 17.60
N ALA A 204 6.18 -17.61 17.35
CA ALA A 204 7.05 -16.42 17.34
C ALA A 204 6.32 -15.20 17.96
N SER A 205 5.83 -15.37 19.19
CA SER A 205 4.94 -14.40 19.85
C SER A 205 5.52 -12.98 19.96
N GLU A 206 6.84 -12.86 20.13
CA GLU A 206 7.54 -11.57 20.14
C GLU A 206 7.47 -10.87 18.77
N LEU A 207 7.79 -11.59 17.69
CA LEU A 207 7.67 -11.09 16.32
C LEU A 207 6.23 -10.66 16.00
N TYR A 208 5.25 -11.48 16.39
CA TYR A 208 3.84 -11.16 16.22
C TYR A 208 3.43 -9.90 16.99
N THR A 209 3.79 -9.80 18.27
CA THR A 209 3.35 -8.70 19.14
C THR A 209 3.95 -7.37 18.69
N THR A 210 5.24 -7.36 18.33
CA THR A 210 5.93 -6.16 17.83
C THR A 210 5.36 -5.71 16.50
N CYS A 211 5.13 -6.62 15.54
CA CYS A 211 4.50 -6.29 14.26
C CYS A 211 3.04 -5.83 14.42
N LYS A 212 2.25 -6.47 15.30
CA LYS A 212 0.85 -6.08 15.58
C LYS A 212 0.81 -4.66 16.15
N THR A 213 1.69 -4.36 17.10
CA THR A 213 1.80 -3.04 17.72
C THR A 213 2.25 -1.99 16.71
N ALA A 214 3.23 -2.32 15.86
CA ALA A 214 3.70 -1.45 14.80
C ALA A 214 2.57 -1.09 13.84
N LYS A 215 1.81 -2.08 13.36
CA LYS A 215 0.66 -1.85 12.48
C LYS A 215 -0.38 -0.93 13.11
N ARG A 216 -0.74 -1.12 14.38
CA ARG A 216 -1.72 -0.27 15.09
C ARG A 216 -1.29 1.20 15.18
N LYS A 217 0.01 1.47 15.28
CA LYS A 217 0.56 2.82 15.44
C LYS A 217 0.73 3.58 14.13
N VAL A 218 0.59 2.92 12.98
CA VAL A 218 0.78 3.59 11.68
C VAL A 218 -0.57 3.94 11.07
N PRO A 219 -0.78 5.20 10.65
CA PRO A 219 -1.89 5.52 9.79
C PRO A 219 -1.72 4.75 8.48
N ALA A 220 -2.49 3.68 8.26
CA ALA A 220 -2.56 2.94 6.98
C ALA A 220 -3.16 3.76 5.81
N ILE A 221 -3.14 5.10 5.94
CA ILE A 221 -3.68 6.13 5.06
C ILE A 221 -2.81 6.32 3.79
N ARG A 222 -1.50 6.00 3.85
CA ARG A 222 -0.54 6.38 2.81
C ARG A 222 -0.09 5.21 1.94
N ARG A 223 0.16 5.47 0.64
CA ARG A 223 0.92 4.58 -0.27
C ARG A 223 2.20 4.06 0.36
N SER A 224 2.87 4.92 1.14
CA SER A 224 4.09 4.62 1.85
C SER A 224 3.84 4.61 3.34
N VAL A 225 3.99 3.44 3.96
CA VAL A 225 3.86 3.19 5.39
C VAL A 225 5.27 3.28 5.97
N ARG A 226 5.53 4.27 6.82
CA ARG A 226 6.83 4.42 7.51
C ARG A 226 6.68 4.00 8.96
N PHE A 227 7.58 3.14 9.42
CA PHE A 227 7.72 2.83 10.84
C PHE A 227 8.79 3.72 11.47
N SER A 228 8.55 4.21 12.69
CA SER A 228 9.55 4.98 13.41
C SER A 228 10.72 4.09 13.81
N GLU A 229 11.89 4.70 14.02
CA GLU A 229 13.09 3.97 14.41
C GLU A 229 12.89 3.18 15.71
N THR A 230 12.20 3.77 16.70
CA THR A 230 11.85 3.09 17.95
C THR A 230 11.01 1.83 17.73
N VAL A 231 10.07 1.87 16.78
CA VAL A 231 9.23 0.70 16.45
C VAL A 231 10.07 -0.38 15.77
N MET A 232 10.93 0.00 14.82
CA MET A 232 11.82 -0.94 14.14
C MET A 232 12.79 -1.59 15.13
N GLN A 233 13.42 -0.82 16.02
CA GLN A 233 14.38 -1.32 17.00
C GLN A 233 13.79 -2.41 17.90
N ALA A 234 12.53 -2.29 18.30
CA ALA A 234 11.84 -3.28 19.11
C ALA A 234 11.55 -4.60 18.39
N MET A 235 11.61 -4.66 17.05
CA MET A 235 11.38 -5.89 16.31
C MET A 235 12.59 -6.84 16.38
N PRO A 236 12.36 -8.17 16.49
CA PRO A 236 13.41 -9.16 16.35
C PRO A 236 14.11 -9.06 15.00
N HIS A 237 15.44 -9.19 14.98
CA HIS A 237 16.23 -9.26 13.76
C HIS A 237 16.43 -10.72 13.35
N GLY A 238 16.10 -11.08 12.11
CA GLY A 238 16.33 -12.45 11.62
C GLY A 238 15.57 -12.78 10.33
N SER A 239 15.89 -13.95 9.78
CA SER A 239 15.17 -14.48 8.61
C SER A 239 13.82 -15.06 9.01
N ILE A 240 12.89 -15.17 8.06
CA ILE A 240 11.58 -15.80 8.30
C ILE A 240 11.73 -17.29 8.66
N GLU A 241 12.73 -17.97 8.11
CA GLU A 241 13.05 -19.37 8.39
C GLU A 241 13.36 -19.56 9.88
N THR A 242 14.37 -18.84 10.37
CA THR A 242 14.87 -18.94 11.74
C THR A 242 13.88 -18.41 12.77
N LEU A 243 13.19 -17.32 12.47
CA LEU A 243 12.24 -16.72 13.41
C LEU A 243 10.96 -17.55 13.53
N LEU A 244 10.51 -18.21 12.44
CA LEU A 244 9.20 -18.86 12.38
C LEU A 244 9.18 -20.24 11.71
N LEU A 245 9.64 -20.38 10.46
CA LEU A 245 9.37 -21.60 9.67
C LEU A 245 10.00 -22.86 10.27
N GLU A 246 11.19 -22.77 10.85
CA GLU A 246 11.85 -23.90 11.52
C GLU A 246 11.05 -24.47 12.70
N LYS A 247 10.13 -23.69 13.27
CA LYS A 247 9.29 -24.07 14.41
C LYS A 247 7.91 -24.56 13.98
N CYS A 248 7.63 -24.59 12.67
CA CYS A 248 6.29 -24.84 12.14
C CYS A 248 6.21 -26.22 11.46
N ASP A 249 5.30 -27.06 11.95
CA ASP A 249 5.11 -28.41 11.43
C ASP A 249 4.22 -28.48 10.17
N SER A 250 3.53 -27.40 9.82
CA SER A 250 2.52 -27.36 8.74
C SER A 250 3.05 -26.69 7.48
N ILE A 251 4.21 -27.16 7.00
CA ILE A 251 4.88 -26.62 5.83
C ILE A 251 4.94 -27.66 4.71
N LYS A 252 4.55 -27.24 3.51
CA LYS A 252 4.65 -28.02 2.27
C LYS A 252 5.69 -27.40 1.34
N VAL A 253 6.44 -28.23 0.62
CA VAL A 253 7.39 -27.79 -0.40
C VAL A 253 6.90 -28.20 -1.78
N VAL A 254 6.89 -27.24 -2.70
CA VAL A 254 6.74 -27.47 -4.14
C VAL A 254 8.13 -27.50 -4.75
N GLU A 255 8.46 -28.59 -5.42
CA GLU A 255 9.69 -28.66 -6.21
C GLU A 255 9.49 -27.88 -7.51
N ALA A 256 10.25 -26.80 -7.66
CA ALA A 256 10.10 -25.88 -8.76
C ALA A 256 11.00 -26.28 -9.95
N HIS A 257 10.42 -26.25 -11.15
CA HIS A 257 11.09 -26.60 -12.40
C HIS A 257 11.26 -25.38 -13.31
N PHE A 258 12.06 -24.42 -12.86
CA PHE A 258 12.44 -23.23 -13.61
C PHE A 258 13.89 -22.86 -13.30
N GLU A 259 14.51 -22.08 -14.18
CA GLU A 259 15.85 -21.55 -13.93
C GLU A 259 15.75 -20.49 -12.84
N TRP A 260 16.54 -20.65 -11.78
CA TRP A 260 16.55 -19.77 -10.62
C TRP A 260 17.97 -19.44 -10.23
N MET A 261 18.22 -18.17 -9.93
CA MET A 261 19.49 -17.74 -9.36
C MET A 261 19.25 -16.57 -8.41
N ASP A 262 19.83 -16.68 -7.20
CA ASP A 262 20.03 -15.53 -6.33
C ASP A 262 21.31 -14.79 -6.75
N VAL A 263 21.19 -13.52 -7.12
CA VAL A 263 22.32 -12.71 -7.60
C VAL A 263 23.18 -12.29 -6.41
N GLY A 264 24.24 -13.05 -6.15
CA GLY A 264 25.19 -12.82 -5.06
C GLY A 264 26.27 -11.82 -5.44
N ASN A 265 26.95 -12.02 -6.56
CA ASN A 265 28.08 -11.19 -7.01
C ASN A 265 28.11 -11.02 -8.55
N ALA A 266 29.13 -10.30 -9.04
CA ALA A 266 29.26 -9.98 -10.46
C ALA A 266 29.51 -11.20 -11.36
N SER A 267 30.06 -12.29 -10.81
CA SER A 267 30.28 -13.54 -11.54
C SER A 267 28.95 -14.23 -11.84
N ASP A 268 28.08 -14.36 -10.83
CA ASP A 268 26.73 -14.98 -10.94
C ASP A 268 25.92 -14.31 -12.05
N LEU A 269 25.95 -12.98 -12.06
CA LEU A 269 25.22 -12.16 -13.01
C LEU A 269 25.62 -12.42 -14.48
N ALA A 270 26.89 -12.74 -14.71
CA ALA A 270 27.39 -13.03 -16.04
C ALA A 270 27.12 -14.46 -16.50
N GLU A 271 26.91 -15.40 -15.57
CA GLU A 271 26.55 -16.80 -15.87
C GLU A 271 25.07 -16.95 -16.23
N PHE A 272 24.18 -16.26 -15.51
CA PHE A 272 22.78 -16.13 -15.92
C PHE A 272 22.61 -15.28 -17.19
N GLY A 273 23.62 -14.44 -17.45
CA GLY A 273 23.56 -13.28 -18.33
C GLY A 273 24.06 -13.46 -19.76
N ASN A 274 23.72 -14.56 -20.45
CA ASN A 274 23.75 -14.53 -21.94
C ASN A 274 22.82 -13.42 -22.51
N ASN A 275 21.98 -12.80 -21.66
CA ASN A 275 21.05 -11.72 -21.98
C ASN A 275 21.45 -10.31 -21.52
N ILE A 276 22.52 -10.11 -20.73
CA ILE A 276 23.03 -8.76 -20.46
C ILE A 276 23.88 -8.37 -21.66
N LYS A 277 23.28 -7.67 -22.63
CA LYS A 277 23.99 -7.17 -23.80
C LYS A 277 25.07 -6.17 -23.37
N SER A 278 26.28 -6.68 -23.17
CA SER A 278 27.50 -5.88 -23.08
C SER A 278 27.91 -5.50 -24.50
N GLU A 279 27.50 -4.31 -24.94
CA GLU A 279 27.99 -3.72 -26.19
C GLU A 279 29.43 -3.21 -26.00
N CYS A 280 30.14 -2.96 -27.10
CA CYS A 280 31.49 -2.41 -27.08
C CYS A 280 32.48 -3.25 -26.23
N VAL A 281 32.47 -4.57 -26.43
CA VAL A 281 33.41 -5.51 -25.80
C VAL A 281 34.15 -6.31 -26.87
N ILE A 282 35.47 -6.40 -26.76
CA ILE A 282 36.33 -7.27 -27.57
C ILE A 282 37.07 -8.21 -26.63
N LYS A 283 36.95 -9.52 -26.87
CA LYS A 283 37.76 -10.55 -26.20
C LYS A 283 38.67 -11.20 -27.24
N ASN A 284 39.98 -11.11 -27.03
CA ASN A 284 40.98 -11.80 -27.84
C ASN A 284 41.69 -12.83 -26.97
N ASP A 285 41.65 -14.11 -27.37
CA ASP A 285 42.27 -15.21 -26.64
C ASP A 285 41.96 -15.16 -25.13
N CYS A 286 40.69 -15.10 -24.74
CA CYS A 286 40.28 -15.13 -23.33
C CYS A 286 39.53 -16.42 -23.03
N ASP A 287 39.74 -16.98 -21.84
CA ASP A 287 39.05 -18.18 -21.38
C ASP A 287 38.50 -17.98 -19.96
N ASN A 288 37.26 -18.37 -19.74
CA ASN A 288 36.49 -18.12 -18.51
C ASN A 288 36.48 -16.64 -18.02
N VAL A 289 36.46 -15.67 -18.94
CA VAL A 289 36.41 -14.23 -18.60
C VAL A 289 35.02 -13.65 -18.82
N ASN A 290 34.43 -13.08 -17.77
CA ASN A 290 33.13 -12.41 -17.81
C ASN A 290 33.33 -10.89 -17.87
N ILE A 291 32.68 -10.20 -18.83
CA ILE A 291 32.78 -8.75 -18.99
C ILE A 291 31.39 -8.15 -19.04
N ILE A 292 31.07 -7.31 -18.06
CA ILE A 292 29.84 -6.54 -17.96
C ILE A 292 30.17 -5.08 -18.30
N ASN A 293 29.81 -4.64 -19.50
CA ASN A 293 30.01 -3.25 -19.92
C ASN A 293 28.70 -2.47 -19.90
N ASN A 294 28.48 -1.72 -18.81
CA ASN A 294 27.32 -0.83 -18.65
C ASN A 294 27.67 0.64 -18.96
N ALA A 295 28.70 0.86 -19.77
CA ALA A 295 29.10 2.18 -20.28
C ALA A 295 29.16 2.13 -21.82
N PRO A 296 28.02 2.34 -22.52
CA PRO A 296 27.92 2.08 -23.96
C PRO A 296 28.86 2.94 -24.83
N LYS A 297 29.38 4.04 -24.28
CA LYS A 297 30.34 4.94 -24.94
C LYS A 297 31.80 4.53 -24.77
N ARG A 298 32.08 3.43 -24.07
CA ARG A 298 33.44 2.94 -23.80
C ARG A 298 33.61 1.53 -24.39
N LEU A 299 34.70 1.34 -25.11
CA LEU A 299 35.14 0.03 -25.61
C LEU A 299 36.03 -0.64 -24.56
N VAL A 300 35.68 -1.88 -24.17
CA VAL A 300 36.49 -2.72 -23.29
C VAL A 300 37.15 -3.81 -24.13
N VAL A 301 38.49 -3.85 -24.11
CA VAL A 301 39.28 -4.86 -24.84
C VAL A 301 40.02 -5.73 -23.83
N ALA A 302 39.68 -7.02 -23.80
CA ALA A 302 40.36 -8.05 -23.02
C ALA A 302 41.21 -8.91 -23.95
N ASN A 303 42.47 -9.12 -23.58
CA ASN A 303 43.43 -9.87 -24.37
C ASN A 303 44.23 -10.81 -23.48
N ASP A 304 44.20 -12.11 -23.77
CA ASP A 304 44.98 -13.13 -23.03
C ASP A 304 44.72 -13.15 -21.51
N LEU A 305 43.43 -13.17 -21.14
CA LEU A 305 42.98 -13.19 -19.74
C LEU A 305 42.28 -14.50 -19.39
N ARG A 306 42.39 -14.94 -18.14
CA ARG A 306 41.84 -16.20 -17.62
C ARG A 306 41.16 -16.00 -16.26
N ASP A 307 39.98 -16.61 -16.07
CA ASP A 307 39.28 -16.66 -14.77
C ASP A 307 38.98 -15.31 -14.09
N LEU A 308 38.65 -14.29 -14.90
CA LEU A 308 38.38 -12.92 -14.42
C LEU A 308 36.92 -12.50 -14.60
N VAL A 309 36.50 -11.56 -13.77
CA VAL A 309 35.32 -10.73 -13.96
C VAL A 309 35.74 -9.26 -14.13
N VAL A 310 35.23 -8.61 -15.17
CA VAL A 310 35.42 -7.19 -15.46
C VAL A 310 34.06 -6.52 -15.49
N VAL A 311 33.88 -5.48 -14.69
CA VAL A 311 32.64 -4.72 -14.60
C VAL A 311 32.94 -3.25 -14.84
N ASN A 312 32.38 -2.67 -15.89
CA ASN A 312 32.66 -1.31 -16.32
C ASN A 312 31.39 -0.45 -16.30
N THR A 313 31.44 0.71 -15.63
CA THR A 313 30.42 1.76 -15.64
C THR A 313 31.01 3.10 -16.10
N ASP A 314 30.16 4.12 -16.27
CA ASP A 314 30.59 5.43 -16.76
C ASP A 314 31.59 6.14 -15.83
N ASP A 315 31.60 5.79 -14.55
CA ASP A 315 32.37 6.42 -13.48
C ASP A 315 33.44 5.52 -12.86
N ALA A 316 33.28 4.19 -12.91
CA ALA A 316 34.21 3.25 -12.27
C ALA A 316 34.36 1.94 -13.05
N THR A 317 35.46 1.24 -12.82
CA THR A 317 35.74 -0.09 -13.38
C THR A 317 36.25 -0.99 -12.27
N TYR A 318 35.71 -2.20 -12.17
CA TYR A 318 36.16 -3.25 -11.25
C TYR A 318 36.66 -4.45 -12.04
N ILE A 319 37.79 -4.99 -11.59
CA ILE A 319 38.45 -6.14 -12.19
C ILE A 319 38.86 -7.04 -11.04
N SER A 320 38.45 -8.30 -11.08
CA SER A 320 38.80 -9.27 -10.06
C SER A 320 38.88 -10.67 -10.66
N SER A 321 39.60 -11.57 -9.99
CA SER A 321 39.43 -12.99 -10.24
C SER A 321 38.03 -13.42 -9.83
N LYS A 322 37.44 -14.42 -10.50
CA LYS A 322 36.11 -14.92 -10.13
C LYS A 322 36.05 -15.41 -8.68
N LYS A 323 37.15 -16.01 -8.18
CA LYS A 323 37.27 -16.50 -6.79
C LYS A 323 37.26 -15.38 -5.75
N SER A 324 37.78 -14.20 -6.08
CA SER A 324 37.92 -13.08 -5.13
C SER A 324 36.88 -11.99 -5.36
N ALA A 325 35.85 -12.23 -6.17
CA ALA A 325 34.82 -11.24 -6.48
C ALA A 325 34.08 -10.74 -5.23
N ASP A 326 33.90 -11.59 -4.21
CA ASP A 326 33.20 -11.23 -2.97
C ASP A 326 34.00 -10.28 -2.05
N ASN A 327 35.32 -10.17 -2.25
CA ASN A 327 36.21 -9.30 -1.45
C ASN A 327 35.90 -7.81 -1.62
N ILE A 328 35.11 -7.43 -2.64
CA ILE A 328 34.73 -6.03 -2.89
C ILE A 328 34.06 -5.37 -1.67
N LYS A 329 33.30 -6.13 -0.87
CA LYS A 329 32.66 -5.60 0.35
C LYS A 329 33.69 -5.05 1.34
N GLN A 330 34.76 -5.79 1.55
CA GLN A 330 35.84 -5.39 2.46
C GLN A 330 36.65 -4.23 1.86
N ILE A 331 36.95 -4.27 0.56
CA ILE A 331 37.64 -3.18 -0.15
C ILE A 331 36.87 -1.86 -0.03
N MET A 332 35.55 -1.87 -0.23
CA MET A 332 34.71 -0.67 -0.08
C MET A 332 34.75 -0.14 1.36
N LYS A 333 34.67 -1.03 2.35
CA LYS A 333 34.70 -0.67 3.78
C LYS A 333 36.00 0.04 4.15
N ASP A 334 37.14 -0.46 3.67
CA ASP A 334 38.47 0.08 4.00
C ASP A 334 38.78 1.41 3.30
N ASN A 335 38.02 1.78 2.27
CA ASN A 335 38.27 2.95 1.43
C ASN A 335 37.14 3.99 1.45
N MET A 336 36.15 3.82 2.32
CA MET A 336 34.93 4.61 2.36
C MET A 336 35.19 6.11 2.56
N ASP A 337 36.06 6.48 3.50
CA ASP A 337 36.31 7.88 3.87
C ASP A 337 36.87 8.73 2.71
N THR A 338 37.57 8.09 1.76
CA THR A 338 38.17 8.79 0.61
C THR A 338 37.28 8.76 -0.62
N TYR A 339 36.58 7.64 -0.85
CA TYR A 339 35.86 7.39 -2.12
C TYR A 339 34.36 7.18 -1.95
N GLU A 340 33.76 7.62 -0.84
CA GLU A 340 32.31 7.56 -0.54
C GLU A 340 31.45 7.89 -1.77
N ALA A 341 31.81 8.94 -2.51
CA ALA A 341 31.09 9.39 -3.71
C ALA A 341 30.90 8.29 -4.77
N PHE A 342 31.90 7.41 -4.95
CA PHE A 342 31.88 6.30 -5.91
C PHE A 342 31.22 5.04 -5.36
N PHE A 343 31.11 4.87 -4.05
CA PHE A 343 30.51 3.70 -3.41
C PHE A 343 29.02 3.91 -3.11
N ASP A 344 28.65 5.10 -2.65
CA ASP A 344 27.31 5.38 -2.15
C ASP A 344 26.38 5.89 -3.24
N TYR A 345 26.88 6.70 -4.19
CA TYR A 345 26.02 7.43 -5.12
C TYR A 345 26.15 6.94 -6.55
N ASN A 346 25.00 6.75 -7.20
CA ASN A 346 24.92 6.57 -8.65
C ASN A 346 24.77 7.94 -9.31
N ARG A 347 25.22 8.08 -10.57
CA ARG A 347 24.96 9.26 -11.40
C ARG A 347 23.47 9.56 -11.55
N THR A 348 22.62 8.54 -11.44
CA THR A 348 21.16 8.66 -11.46
C THR A 348 20.57 8.63 -10.06
N THR A 349 19.80 9.66 -9.71
CA THR A 349 19.07 9.77 -8.44
C THR A 349 17.56 9.90 -8.71
N TYR A 350 16.75 9.13 -7.99
CA TYR A 350 15.29 9.26 -8.03
C TYR A 350 14.81 10.31 -7.02
N LYS A 351 13.94 11.20 -7.49
CA LYS A 351 13.29 12.26 -6.71
C LYS A 351 11.78 12.03 -6.71
N GLU A 352 11.07 12.69 -5.80
CA GLU A 352 9.62 12.57 -5.68
C GLU A 352 8.86 13.00 -6.96
N TRP A 353 9.43 13.93 -7.73
CA TRP A 353 8.86 14.44 -8.97
C TRP A 353 9.36 13.72 -10.24
N GLY A 354 10.43 12.92 -10.16
CA GLY A 354 11.16 12.52 -11.37
C GLY A 354 12.50 11.84 -11.13
N ILE A 355 13.33 11.85 -12.18
CA ILE A 355 14.70 11.35 -12.16
C ILE A 355 15.65 12.52 -12.42
N GLN A 356 16.79 12.50 -11.75
CA GLN A 356 17.88 13.43 -11.98
C GLN A 356 19.17 12.63 -12.26
N GLU A 357 19.79 12.89 -13.39
CA GLU A 357 21.02 12.21 -13.82
C GLU A 357 22.14 13.23 -14.01
N ILE A 358 23.31 13.02 -13.40
CA ILE A 358 24.49 13.86 -13.61
C ILE A 358 25.20 13.39 -14.88
N LEU A 359 25.20 14.23 -15.91
CA LEU A 359 25.87 13.95 -17.17
C LEU A 359 27.36 14.31 -17.09
N ASN A 360 27.65 15.49 -16.52
CA ASN A 360 29.01 16.00 -16.36
C ASN A 360 29.06 17.00 -15.18
N TYR A 361 30.22 17.11 -14.52
CA TYR A 361 30.49 18.12 -13.51
C TYR A 361 31.98 18.45 -13.49
N SER A 362 32.30 19.71 -13.21
CA SER A 362 33.67 20.20 -12.98
C SER A 362 33.61 21.41 -12.04
N GLN A 363 34.76 21.96 -11.67
CA GLN A 363 34.82 23.27 -11.04
C GLN A 363 34.20 24.32 -11.99
N GLY A 364 33.15 25.00 -11.54
CA GLY A 364 32.48 26.07 -12.30
C GLY A 364 31.17 25.68 -13.02
N TYR A 365 30.90 24.38 -13.25
CA TYR A 365 29.65 23.95 -13.90
C TYR A 365 29.17 22.55 -13.49
N LYS A 366 27.86 22.33 -13.60
CA LYS A 366 27.22 21.01 -13.43
C LYS A 366 26.12 20.82 -14.46
N VAL A 367 26.18 19.75 -15.23
CA VAL A 367 25.18 19.40 -16.25
C VAL A 367 24.38 18.20 -15.79
N ARG A 368 23.06 18.36 -15.78
CA ARG A 368 22.10 17.33 -15.38
C ARG A 368 21.06 17.10 -16.46
N LYS A 369 20.58 15.86 -16.54
CA LYS A 369 19.35 15.52 -17.23
C LYS A 369 18.27 15.29 -16.19
N LEU A 370 17.23 16.11 -16.24
CA LEU A 370 16.03 15.97 -15.43
C LEU A 370 14.96 15.24 -16.27
N THR A 371 14.30 14.26 -15.68
CA THR A 371 13.09 13.63 -16.25
C THR A 371 11.94 13.87 -15.28
N VAL A 372 11.07 14.82 -15.58
CA VAL A 372 9.90 15.14 -14.76
C VAL A 372 8.75 14.23 -15.19
N PHE A 373 8.25 13.42 -14.27
CA PHE A 373 7.20 12.43 -14.55
C PHE A 373 5.83 13.10 -14.81
N PRO A 374 4.89 12.42 -15.50
CA PRO A 374 3.56 12.95 -15.79
C PRO A 374 2.84 13.41 -14.52
N GLY A 375 2.21 14.58 -14.59
CA GLY A 375 1.48 15.16 -13.47
C GLY A 375 2.34 15.48 -12.25
N MET A 376 3.66 15.58 -12.38
CA MET A 376 4.56 15.95 -11.27
C MET A 376 5.14 17.37 -11.41
N SER A 377 5.50 17.98 -10.29
CA SER A 377 6.14 19.29 -10.19
C SER A 377 7.28 19.28 -9.19
N MET A 378 8.33 20.05 -9.47
CA MET A 378 9.32 20.40 -8.45
C MET A 378 8.74 21.43 -7.48
N SER A 379 9.23 21.43 -6.24
CA SER A 379 8.93 22.49 -5.27
C SER A 379 9.48 23.83 -5.78
N LEU A 380 8.81 24.93 -5.45
CA LEU A 380 9.32 26.26 -5.74
C LEU A 380 10.62 26.49 -4.95
N HIS A 381 11.69 26.84 -5.64
CA HIS A 381 13.01 27.02 -5.05
C HIS A 381 13.76 28.16 -5.73
N ARG A 382 14.91 28.53 -5.17
CA ARG A 382 15.88 29.43 -5.80
C ARG A 382 17.29 28.95 -5.47
N HIS A 383 18.25 29.36 -6.30
CA HIS A 383 19.67 29.16 -6.06
C HIS A 383 20.35 30.47 -5.71
N GLU A 384 21.17 30.49 -4.65
CA GLU A 384 21.82 31.72 -4.17
C GLU A 384 23.18 31.99 -4.81
N LYS A 385 23.83 30.97 -5.40
CA LYS A 385 25.22 31.05 -5.87
C LYS A 385 25.44 30.62 -7.31
N ARG A 386 24.39 30.22 -8.02
CA ARG A 386 24.49 29.76 -9.42
C ARG A 386 23.34 30.27 -10.28
N THR A 387 23.64 30.41 -11.56
CA THR A 387 22.63 30.53 -12.61
C THR A 387 22.29 29.15 -13.13
N GLU A 388 21.11 29.03 -13.74
CA GLU A 388 20.74 27.81 -14.45
C GLU A 388 20.25 28.11 -15.86
N HIS A 389 20.49 27.16 -16.76
CA HIS A 389 19.92 27.16 -18.08
C HIS A 389 19.24 25.81 -18.31
N TRP A 390 17.95 25.83 -18.62
CA TRP A 390 17.17 24.63 -18.86
C TRP A 390 16.79 24.55 -20.32
N SER A 391 17.10 23.44 -20.97
CA SER A 391 16.72 23.17 -22.36
C SER A 391 15.76 21.99 -22.42
N ILE A 392 14.59 22.17 -23.01
CA ILE A 392 13.56 21.12 -23.11
C ILE A 392 13.92 20.18 -24.26
N VAL A 393 14.23 18.93 -23.93
CA VAL A 393 14.62 17.90 -24.91
C VAL A 393 13.43 17.05 -25.33
N GLU A 394 12.45 16.86 -24.46
CA GLU A 394 11.25 16.06 -24.72
C GLU A 394 10.05 16.60 -23.92
N GLY A 395 8.85 16.53 -24.51
CA GLY A 395 7.61 16.94 -23.86
C GLY A 395 7.37 18.45 -23.83
N ILE A 396 6.42 18.87 -22.99
CA ILE A 396 6.05 20.27 -22.75
C ILE A 396 6.19 20.54 -21.25
N ALA A 397 7.08 21.46 -20.89
CA ALA A 397 7.37 21.85 -19.51
C ALA A 397 6.62 23.13 -19.15
N THR A 398 5.79 23.12 -18.10
CA THR A 398 5.32 24.37 -17.51
C THR A 398 6.38 24.88 -16.54
N ILE A 399 6.96 26.03 -16.80
CA ILE A 399 8.00 26.63 -15.95
C ILE A 399 7.45 27.91 -15.32
N THR A 400 7.60 28.02 -14.00
CA THR A 400 7.37 29.26 -13.25
C THR A 400 8.70 29.95 -13.04
N LEU A 401 8.81 31.23 -13.39
CA LEU A 401 9.95 32.12 -13.14
C LEU A 401 9.47 33.38 -12.43
N GLY A 402 9.88 33.59 -11.19
CA GLY A 402 9.38 34.67 -10.34
C GLY A 402 7.86 34.54 -10.15
N ASN A 403 7.12 35.45 -10.76
CA ASN A 403 5.65 35.49 -10.73
C ASN A 403 5.01 35.03 -12.06
N GLU A 404 5.81 34.78 -13.08
CA GLU A 404 5.34 34.39 -14.41
C GLU A 404 5.35 32.87 -14.53
N THR A 405 4.37 32.31 -15.26
CA THR A 405 4.32 30.88 -15.57
C THR A 405 3.96 30.72 -17.03
N ALA A 406 4.76 29.96 -17.77
CA ALA A 406 4.57 29.70 -19.19
C ALA A 406 4.90 28.24 -19.53
N ASP A 407 4.35 27.75 -20.64
CA ASP A 407 4.65 26.44 -21.18
C ASP A 407 5.80 26.55 -22.19
N TYR A 408 6.77 25.65 -22.09
CA TYR A 408 7.95 25.55 -22.94
C TYR A 408 7.95 24.21 -23.66
N ASN A 409 7.99 24.26 -24.98
CA ASN A 409 7.97 23.13 -25.89
C ASN A 409 9.36 22.53 -26.08
N LYS A 410 9.39 21.34 -26.68
CA LYS A 410 10.61 20.71 -27.16
C LYS A 410 11.44 21.71 -27.98
N TYR A 411 12.75 21.75 -27.71
CA TYR A 411 13.76 22.64 -28.29
C TYR A 411 13.78 24.08 -27.78
N GLU A 412 12.83 24.48 -26.92
CA GLU A 412 12.89 25.76 -26.25
C GLU A 412 13.83 25.71 -25.04
N SER A 413 14.30 26.87 -24.61
CA SER A 413 15.20 27.01 -23.47
C SER A 413 14.83 28.20 -22.60
N VAL A 414 15.21 28.12 -21.33
CA VAL A 414 14.95 29.14 -20.34
C VAL A 414 16.23 29.42 -19.53
N PHE A 415 16.54 30.69 -19.34
CA PHE A 415 17.62 31.15 -18.46
C PHE A 415 17.05 31.55 -17.10
N ILE A 416 17.71 31.11 -16.04
CA ILE A 416 17.29 31.31 -14.66
C ILE A 416 18.39 32.09 -13.93
N PRO A 417 18.20 33.40 -13.70
CA PRO A 417 19.17 34.21 -12.98
C PRO A 417 19.31 33.81 -11.50
N VAL A 418 20.47 34.08 -10.91
CA VAL A 418 20.75 33.88 -9.48
C VAL A 418 19.66 34.53 -8.63
N GLY A 419 19.18 33.84 -7.60
CA GLY A 419 18.18 34.32 -6.66
C GLY A 419 16.74 34.30 -7.17
N THR A 420 16.50 33.99 -8.45
CA THR A 420 15.17 33.92 -9.04
C THR A 420 14.41 32.70 -8.52
N LYS A 421 13.17 32.90 -8.08
CA LYS A 421 12.28 31.79 -7.69
C LYS A 421 11.84 31.04 -8.93
N HIS A 422 11.96 29.73 -8.95
CA HIS A 422 11.58 28.94 -10.12
C HIS A 422 11.12 27.53 -9.77
N ARG A 423 10.35 26.93 -10.68
CA ARG A 423 9.94 25.51 -10.67
C ARG A 423 9.60 25.04 -12.07
N ILE A 424 9.72 23.73 -12.28
CA ILE A 424 9.18 23.02 -13.44
C ILE A 424 8.04 22.10 -13.01
N ALA A 425 6.98 22.07 -13.82
CA ALA A 425 5.86 21.17 -13.70
C ALA A 425 5.59 20.47 -15.04
N ASN A 426 5.24 19.20 -14.97
CA ASN A 426 4.79 18.41 -16.12
C ASN A 426 3.27 18.22 -16.02
N LYS A 427 2.54 19.03 -16.79
CA LYS A 427 1.07 18.99 -16.86
C LYS A 427 0.53 17.91 -17.82
N THR A 428 1.41 17.19 -18.50
CA THR A 428 1.04 16.25 -19.56
C THR A 428 0.91 14.81 -19.02
N ASP A 429 0.64 13.87 -19.91
CA ASP A 429 0.56 12.42 -19.65
C ASP A 429 1.85 11.67 -20.02
N LYS A 430 2.87 12.36 -20.55
CA LYS A 430 4.18 11.80 -20.94
C LYS A 430 5.32 12.45 -20.16
N ASN A 431 6.48 11.82 -20.13
CA ASN A 431 7.66 12.38 -19.47
C ASN A 431 8.09 13.69 -20.14
N VAL A 432 8.60 14.62 -19.33
CA VAL A 432 9.29 15.81 -19.80
C VAL A 432 10.77 15.64 -19.49
N VAL A 433 11.64 15.81 -20.48
CA VAL A 433 13.09 15.69 -20.33
C VAL A 433 13.73 17.06 -20.52
N VAL A 434 14.55 17.47 -19.55
CA VAL A 434 15.23 18.76 -19.53
C VAL A 434 16.72 18.57 -19.29
N ILE A 435 17.55 19.30 -20.03
CA ILE A 435 18.98 19.45 -19.69
C ILE A 435 19.14 20.71 -18.86
N GLU A 436 19.52 20.55 -17.61
CA GLU A 436 19.87 21.61 -16.67
C GLU A 436 21.39 21.83 -16.72
N VAL A 437 21.80 23.06 -16.99
CA VAL A 437 23.19 23.51 -16.90
C VAL A 437 23.27 24.55 -15.79
N GLY A 438 23.86 24.17 -14.66
CA GLY A 438 24.18 25.09 -13.57
C GLY A 438 25.59 25.66 -13.74
N ILE A 439 25.76 26.98 -13.58
CA ILE A 439 27.04 27.68 -13.71
C ILE A 439 27.26 28.60 -12.50
N GLY A 440 28.42 28.48 -11.84
CA GLY A 440 28.82 29.28 -10.67
C GLY A 440 30.08 28.75 -9.98
N ASP A 441 30.71 29.58 -9.15
CA ASP A 441 32.02 29.28 -8.53
C ASP A 441 31.97 28.14 -7.49
N ASN A 442 30.80 27.91 -6.87
CA ASN A 442 30.58 26.83 -5.91
C ASN A 442 29.20 26.18 -6.13
N ILE A 443 29.17 25.15 -6.99
CA ILE A 443 27.95 24.41 -7.32
C ILE A 443 27.82 23.21 -6.40
N SER A 444 27.23 23.45 -5.23
CA SER A 444 26.81 22.40 -4.30
C SER A 444 25.31 22.48 -4.09
N ASP A 445 24.67 21.36 -3.76
CA ASP A 445 23.23 21.31 -3.52
C ASP A 445 22.80 22.05 -2.22
N THR A 446 23.77 22.58 -1.46
CA THR A 446 23.54 23.41 -0.27
C THR A 446 23.13 24.85 -0.61
N ASP A 447 23.27 25.28 -1.87
CA ASP A 447 22.87 26.62 -2.34
C ASP A 447 21.39 26.73 -2.71
N LEU A 448 20.67 25.60 -2.68
CA LEU A 448 19.24 25.50 -2.98
C LEU A 448 18.41 25.90 -1.76
N VAL A 449 17.58 26.94 -1.91
CA VAL A 449 16.63 27.37 -0.88
C VAL A 449 15.20 27.05 -1.33
N LYS A 450 14.58 26.08 -0.67
CA LYS A 450 13.15 25.75 -0.87
C LYS A 450 12.26 26.85 -0.29
N ILE A 451 11.21 27.19 -1.02
CA ILE A 451 10.26 28.23 -0.63
C ILE A 451 8.95 27.57 -0.24
N TYR A 452 8.61 27.65 1.05
CA TYR A 452 7.36 27.13 1.60
C TYR A 452 6.29 28.24 1.59
N ASN A 453 5.11 27.96 1.05
CA ASN A 453 3.95 28.85 1.19
C ASN A 453 3.38 28.71 2.61
N LYS A 454 3.25 29.83 3.34
CA LYS A 454 2.72 29.85 4.72
C LYS A 454 1.22 29.53 4.78
N ASP A 455 0.47 29.74 3.70
CA ASP A 455 -0.98 29.57 3.68
C ASP A 455 -1.44 28.15 3.32
N ASN A 456 -0.53 27.25 2.91
CA ASN A 456 -0.87 25.85 2.68
C ASN A 456 0.36 24.92 2.87
N PRO A 457 0.66 24.48 4.11
CA PRO A 457 1.78 23.59 4.39
C PRO A 457 1.67 22.21 3.69
N GLN A 458 0.45 21.82 3.26
CA GLN A 458 0.18 20.59 2.52
C GLN A 458 0.32 20.75 0.98
N ALA A 459 0.54 21.96 0.47
CA ALA A 459 0.93 22.19 -0.94
C ALA A 459 2.34 21.68 -1.29
N SER A 460 2.96 20.90 -0.39
CA SER A 460 4.17 20.10 -0.59
C SER A 460 3.97 18.86 -1.47
N ALA A 461 2.73 18.61 -1.92
CA ALA A 461 2.46 17.60 -2.92
C ALA A 461 3.13 17.98 -4.26
N ASN A 462 4.14 17.22 -4.68
CA ASN A 462 4.77 17.35 -6.00
C ASN A 462 3.83 16.94 -7.16
N TYR A 463 2.51 16.98 -6.96
CA TYR A 463 1.50 16.65 -7.97
C TYR A 463 0.96 17.92 -8.62
N VAL A 464 0.71 17.84 -9.92
CA VAL A 464 0.01 18.89 -10.67
C VAL A 464 -1.49 18.65 -10.53
N ARG A 465 -2.19 19.58 -9.89
CA ARG A 465 -3.65 19.62 -9.87
C ARG A 465 -4.17 20.05 -11.25
N LEU A 466 -4.59 19.08 -12.06
CA LEU A 466 -5.09 19.30 -13.42
C LEU A 466 -6.60 19.11 -13.53
N ASP A 467 -7.11 18.09 -12.86
CA ASP A 467 -8.52 17.76 -12.88
C ASP A 467 -9.22 18.48 -11.73
N LYS A 468 -10.15 19.38 -12.08
CA LYS A 468 -11.05 20.05 -11.15
C LYS A 468 -12.39 19.31 -11.05
N SER A 469 -12.46 18.03 -11.49
CA SER A 469 -13.69 17.25 -11.44
C SER A 469 -14.29 17.32 -10.03
N PRO A 470 -15.49 17.91 -9.91
CA PRO A 470 -16.12 18.09 -8.62
C PRO A 470 -16.74 16.79 -8.12
N ILE A 471 -16.81 15.74 -8.94
CA ILE A 471 -17.48 14.47 -8.67
C ILE A 471 -16.54 13.28 -8.96
N ALA A 472 -16.51 12.31 -8.06
CA ALA A 472 -15.72 11.09 -8.21
C ALA A 472 -16.55 9.86 -7.82
N LYS A 473 -16.61 8.87 -8.72
CA LYS A 473 -17.19 7.55 -8.43
C LYS A 473 -16.17 6.70 -7.66
N LEU A 474 -16.63 5.95 -6.67
CA LEU A 474 -15.76 5.19 -5.78
C LEU A 474 -15.96 3.68 -5.93
N GLU A 475 -14.87 2.92 -5.80
CA GLU A 475 -14.87 1.49 -5.55
C GLU A 475 -14.62 1.25 -4.05
N PRO A 476 -15.40 0.37 -3.38
CA PRO A 476 -15.27 0.17 -1.95
C PRO A 476 -14.07 -0.71 -1.57
N ALA A 477 -13.71 -0.68 -0.28
CA ALA A 477 -12.87 -1.71 0.34
C ALA A 477 -13.75 -2.77 1.02
N PHE A 478 -13.45 -4.05 0.79
CA PHE A 478 -14.25 -5.16 1.34
C PHE A 478 -13.64 -5.76 2.62
N LYS A 479 -14.52 -6.31 3.47
CA LYS A 479 -14.17 -7.07 4.68
C LYS A 479 -14.91 -8.40 4.74
N ASP A 480 -14.18 -9.47 5.04
CA ASP A 480 -14.64 -10.86 5.06
C ASP A 480 -14.97 -11.34 6.49
N ASN A 481 -15.69 -10.53 7.25
CA ASN A 481 -16.01 -10.84 8.64
C ASN A 481 -16.78 -12.17 8.76
N LEU A 482 -16.56 -12.91 9.86
CA LEU A 482 -17.14 -14.24 10.13
C LEU A 482 -18.67 -14.31 10.05
N TRP A 483 -19.34 -13.18 10.29
CA TRP A 483 -20.80 -13.05 10.29
C TRP A 483 -21.36 -12.63 8.92
N GLY A 484 -20.49 -12.39 7.93
CA GLY A 484 -20.85 -11.83 6.64
C GLY A 484 -21.68 -12.77 5.76
N GLY A 485 -22.42 -12.16 4.84
CA GLY A 485 -23.23 -12.84 3.83
C GLY A 485 -22.61 -12.76 2.44
N THR A 486 -23.46 -12.74 1.43
CA THR A 486 -23.06 -12.61 0.02
C THR A 486 -23.86 -11.55 -0.75
N LYS A 487 -24.80 -10.85 -0.12
CA LYS A 487 -25.70 -9.88 -0.78
C LYS A 487 -24.93 -8.76 -1.48
N ILE A 488 -23.84 -8.28 -0.89
CA ILE A 488 -22.97 -7.24 -1.48
C ILE A 488 -22.44 -7.67 -2.86
N ARG A 489 -22.05 -8.94 -3.02
CA ARG A 489 -21.58 -9.50 -4.30
C ARG A 489 -22.73 -9.89 -5.20
N ASP A 490 -23.67 -10.68 -4.68
CA ASP A 490 -24.66 -11.38 -5.49
C ASP A 490 -25.85 -10.49 -5.89
N VAL A 491 -26.25 -9.55 -5.02
CA VAL A 491 -27.40 -8.64 -5.26
C VAL A 491 -26.93 -7.32 -5.86
N TYR A 492 -25.88 -6.72 -5.29
CA TYR A 492 -25.37 -5.41 -5.77
C TYR A 492 -24.30 -5.55 -6.87
N GLY A 493 -23.89 -6.77 -7.21
CA GLY A 493 -22.95 -7.03 -8.30
C GLY A 493 -21.56 -6.44 -8.05
N LYS A 494 -21.17 -6.25 -6.78
CA LYS A 494 -19.85 -5.72 -6.44
C LYS A 494 -18.77 -6.79 -6.62
N LYS A 495 -17.70 -6.44 -7.34
CA LYS A 495 -16.60 -7.35 -7.67
C LYS A 495 -15.71 -7.57 -6.46
N CYS A 496 -15.78 -8.75 -5.86
CA CYS A 496 -15.00 -9.18 -4.71
C CYS A 496 -14.81 -10.69 -4.75
N ASP A 497 -13.60 -11.15 -4.43
CA ASP A 497 -13.22 -12.57 -4.47
C ASP A 497 -13.41 -13.30 -3.13
N TYR A 498 -14.02 -12.66 -2.13
CA TYR A 498 -14.26 -13.30 -0.83
C TYR A 498 -15.47 -14.22 -0.87
N ASP A 499 -15.36 -15.36 -0.17
CA ASP A 499 -16.45 -16.32 -0.02
C ASP A 499 -17.64 -15.70 0.70
N VAL A 500 -17.35 -14.92 1.76
CA VAL A 500 -18.29 -14.14 2.55
C VAL A 500 -17.83 -12.70 2.65
N ILE A 501 -18.79 -11.76 2.65
CA ILE A 501 -18.54 -10.32 2.74
C ILE A 501 -19.42 -9.78 3.86
N GLY A 502 -18.78 -9.33 4.94
CA GLY A 502 -19.47 -8.66 6.04
C GLY A 502 -19.69 -7.18 5.76
N GLU A 503 -18.68 -6.51 5.24
CA GLU A 503 -18.71 -5.06 5.03
C GLU A 503 -18.15 -4.66 3.67
N SER A 504 -18.72 -3.62 3.06
CA SER A 504 -18.08 -2.85 1.99
C SER A 504 -18.03 -1.38 2.37
N TRP A 505 -16.83 -0.80 2.39
CA TRP A 505 -16.59 0.57 2.82
C TRP A 505 -16.69 1.48 1.59
N GLU A 506 -17.88 2.05 1.41
CA GLU A 506 -18.35 2.76 0.21
C GLU A 506 -17.75 4.15 0.03
N LEU A 507 -17.54 4.85 1.14
CA LEU A 507 -16.82 6.11 1.21
C LEU A 507 -15.88 6.02 2.40
N SER A 508 -14.61 5.80 2.13
CA SER A 508 -13.62 5.61 3.17
C SER A 508 -12.27 6.19 2.80
N ALA A 509 -11.80 7.08 3.65
CA ALA A 509 -10.38 7.41 3.79
C ALA A 509 -9.77 6.75 5.04
N HIS A 510 -10.50 5.82 5.68
CA HIS A 510 -10.03 5.16 6.89
C HIS A 510 -8.85 4.22 6.58
N PRO A 511 -7.77 4.26 7.38
CA PRO A 511 -6.57 3.47 7.14
C PRO A 511 -6.81 1.96 6.98
N ASP A 512 -7.72 1.38 7.76
CA ASP A 512 -8.02 -0.05 7.71
C ASP A 512 -8.72 -0.51 6.41
N GLY A 513 -9.29 0.39 5.60
CA GLY A 513 -10.06 0.01 4.42
C GLY A 513 -10.44 1.21 3.56
N GLN A 514 -9.53 1.73 2.75
CA GLN A 514 -9.81 2.90 1.92
C GLN A 514 -10.53 2.53 0.61
N SER A 515 -11.53 3.33 0.25
CA SER A 515 -12.13 3.31 -1.08
C SER A 515 -11.12 3.77 -2.14
N ARG A 516 -11.42 3.52 -3.42
CA ARG A 516 -10.58 3.91 -4.56
C ARG A 516 -11.38 4.69 -5.58
N ILE A 517 -10.73 5.51 -6.39
CA ILE A 517 -11.38 6.16 -7.52
C ILE A 517 -11.71 5.12 -8.60
N ALA A 518 -12.96 5.03 -9.03
CA ALA A 518 -13.44 3.99 -9.93
C ALA A 518 -13.11 4.26 -11.42
N GLU A 519 -13.03 5.54 -11.81
CA GLU A 519 -12.89 5.95 -13.20
C GLU A 519 -12.14 7.27 -13.38
N GLY A 520 -11.87 7.64 -14.64
CA GLY A 520 -11.16 8.88 -14.97
C GLY A 520 -9.65 8.80 -14.70
N ARG A 521 -9.01 9.98 -14.65
CA ARG A 521 -7.54 10.11 -14.57
C ARG A 521 -6.93 9.47 -13.32
N TYR A 522 -7.67 9.45 -12.21
CA TYR A 522 -7.21 8.92 -10.94
C TYR A 522 -7.66 7.48 -10.67
N LYS A 523 -8.20 6.76 -11.67
CA LYS A 523 -8.69 5.38 -11.50
C LYS A 523 -7.68 4.47 -10.76
N GLY A 524 -8.17 3.78 -9.73
CA GLY A 524 -7.41 2.86 -8.88
C GLY A 524 -6.65 3.54 -7.72
N MET A 525 -6.53 4.87 -7.73
CA MET A 525 -5.92 5.65 -6.66
C MET A 525 -6.73 5.52 -5.36
N LEU A 526 -6.04 5.45 -4.22
CA LEU A 526 -6.69 5.46 -2.91
C LEU A 526 -7.40 6.79 -2.68
N PHE A 527 -8.59 6.76 -2.09
CA PHE A 527 -9.41 7.96 -1.91
C PHE A 527 -8.69 9.04 -1.09
N ASN A 528 -7.94 8.68 -0.04
CA ASN A 528 -7.17 9.70 0.70
C ASN A 528 -6.03 10.33 -0.12
N GLU A 529 -5.43 9.61 -1.08
CA GLU A 529 -4.44 10.21 -1.98
C GLU A 529 -5.10 11.21 -2.92
N TYR A 530 -6.28 10.88 -3.41
CA TYR A 530 -7.10 11.80 -4.20
C TYR A 530 -7.46 13.07 -3.40
N LEU A 531 -7.86 12.93 -2.13
CA LEU A 531 -8.12 14.07 -1.22
C LEU A 531 -6.90 14.99 -1.06
N ASN A 532 -5.68 14.43 -0.99
CA ASN A 532 -4.45 15.22 -0.92
C ASN A 532 -4.19 16.02 -2.20
N ILE A 533 -4.64 15.54 -3.37
CA ILE A 533 -4.48 16.23 -4.66
C ILE A 533 -5.50 17.36 -4.80
N ILE A 534 -6.77 17.11 -4.46
CA ILE A 534 -7.83 18.12 -4.57
C ILE A 534 -7.79 19.17 -3.44
N GLY A 535 -7.13 18.84 -2.33
CA GLY A 535 -6.90 19.73 -1.18
C GLY A 535 -8.08 19.82 -0.21
N LYS A 536 -7.80 20.22 1.04
CA LYS A 536 -8.79 20.30 2.11
C LYS A 536 -9.98 21.22 1.80
N GLU A 537 -9.78 22.25 0.99
CA GLU A 537 -10.85 23.17 0.58
C GLU A 537 -11.98 22.47 -0.17
N ALA A 538 -11.68 21.38 -0.90
CA ALA A 538 -12.68 20.58 -1.59
C ALA A 538 -13.63 19.83 -0.64
N LEU A 539 -13.35 19.79 0.67
CA LEU A 539 -14.21 19.18 1.69
C LEU A 539 -15.19 20.19 2.33
N GLY A 540 -15.03 21.49 2.06
CA GLY A 540 -15.80 22.55 2.70
C GLY A 540 -15.22 23.00 4.05
N TRP A 541 -15.61 24.20 4.49
CA TRP A 541 -14.99 24.84 5.66
C TRP A 541 -15.21 24.06 6.98
N LYS A 542 -16.31 23.32 7.12
CA LYS A 542 -16.58 22.51 8.33
C LYS A 542 -15.57 21.38 8.54
N CYS A 543 -14.97 20.88 7.46
CA CYS A 543 -14.02 19.78 7.52
C CYS A 543 -12.57 20.24 7.79
N GLN A 544 -12.29 21.54 7.71
CA GLN A 544 -10.91 22.05 7.73
C GLN A 544 -10.21 21.88 9.08
N ALA A 545 -10.98 21.94 10.18
CA ALA A 545 -10.46 21.77 11.53
C ALA A 545 -10.00 20.33 11.84
N GLN A 546 -10.43 19.36 11.04
CA GLN A 546 -10.08 17.95 11.26
C GLN A 546 -8.73 17.60 10.59
N ASP A 547 -7.97 16.72 11.23
CA ASP A 547 -6.67 16.26 10.72
C ASP A 547 -6.81 15.23 9.59
N ARG A 548 -7.98 14.58 9.50
CA ARG A 548 -8.35 13.53 8.54
C ARG A 548 -9.80 13.69 8.08
N PHE A 549 -10.20 12.90 7.10
CA PHE A 549 -11.57 12.90 6.56
C PHE A 549 -12.62 12.53 7.65
N PRO A 550 -13.80 13.18 7.69
CA PRO A 550 -14.69 13.13 8.86
C PRO A 550 -15.56 11.87 9.02
N ILE A 551 -15.98 11.25 7.92
CA ILE A 551 -16.99 10.18 7.95
C ILE A 551 -16.51 8.90 7.24
N LEU A 552 -17.19 7.80 7.56
CA LEU A 552 -17.07 6.51 6.90
C LEU A 552 -18.48 6.00 6.59
N ILE A 553 -18.71 5.57 5.36
CA ILE A 553 -20.00 5.00 4.92
C ILE A 553 -19.78 3.56 4.49
N LYS A 554 -20.64 2.65 4.93
CA LYS A 554 -20.54 1.22 4.64
C LYS A 554 -21.88 0.61 4.26
N PHE A 555 -21.83 -0.47 3.47
CA PHE A 555 -22.84 -1.52 3.58
C PHE A 555 -22.38 -2.61 4.54
N ILE A 556 -23.33 -3.17 5.29
CA ILE A 556 -23.12 -4.30 6.20
C ILE A 556 -24.14 -5.39 5.87
N ASP A 557 -23.65 -6.60 5.56
CA ASP A 557 -24.46 -7.80 5.32
C ASP A 557 -24.33 -8.78 6.49
N ALA A 558 -25.23 -8.63 7.46
CA ALA A 558 -25.25 -9.42 8.69
C ALA A 558 -26.00 -10.74 8.50
N LYS A 559 -25.39 -11.71 7.80
CA LYS A 559 -25.95 -13.06 7.70
C LYS A 559 -26.05 -13.76 9.06
N GLN A 560 -25.14 -13.45 9.98
CA GLN A 560 -25.20 -13.84 11.39
C GLN A 560 -25.16 -12.60 12.28
N ALA A 561 -25.58 -12.73 13.54
CA ALA A 561 -25.54 -11.63 14.49
C ALA A 561 -24.11 -11.12 14.72
N LEU A 562 -23.90 -9.81 14.72
CA LEU A 562 -22.63 -9.19 15.08
C LEU A 562 -22.40 -9.25 16.58
N SER A 563 -21.16 -9.01 17.02
CA SER A 563 -20.85 -8.97 18.45
C SER A 563 -21.62 -7.85 19.17
N ILE A 564 -21.95 -8.08 20.44
CA ILE A 564 -22.39 -7.00 21.33
C ILE A 564 -21.19 -6.10 21.61
N GLN A 565 -21.35 -4.82 21.29
CA GLN A 565 -20.24 -3.87 21.28
C GLN A 565 -20.68 -2.47 21.69
N ILE A 566 -19.68 -1.62 21.92
CA ILE A 566 -19.84 -0.23 22.29
C ILE A 566 -18.70 0.59 21.68
N HIS A 567 -18.98 1.87 21.44
CA HIS A 567 -18.06 2.82 20.84
C HIS A 567 -17.77 3.99 21.78
N PRO A 568 -16.50 4.44 21.91
CA PRO A 568 -16.16 5.63 22.68
C PRO A 568 -16.56 6.92 21.96
N ASP A 569 -16.62 8.02 22.72
CA ASP A 569 -16.71 9.37 22.19
C ASP A 569 -15.32 9.89 21.76
N ASP A 570 -15.27 11.14 21.27
CA ASP A 570 -14.02 11.73 20.76
C ASP A 570 -12.97 11.90 21.86
N GLU A 571 -13.38 12.28 23.08
CA GLU A 571 -12.45 12.55 24.19
C GLU A 571 -11.74 11.26 24.60
N TYR A 572 -12.51 10.20 24.89
CA TYR A 572 -11.93 8.93 25.30
C TYR A 572 -11.11 8.29 24.16
N ALA A 573 -11.59 8.36 22.91
CA ALA A 573 -10.92 7.75 21.77
C ALA A 573 -9.58 8.44 21.46
N LEU A 574 -9.51 9.77 21.53
CA LEU A 574 -8.27 10.51 21.28
C LEU A 574 -7.22 10.21 22.36
N GLU A 575 -7.63 10.10 23.62
CA GLU A 575 -6.74 9.78 24.74
C GLU A 575 -6.24 8.33 24.69
N ASN A 576 -7.12 7.37 24.39
CA ASN A 576 -6.84 5.95 24.58
C ASN A 576 -6.48 5.18 23.31
N GLU A 577 -6.87 5.69 22.13
CA GLU A 577 -6.71 4.99 20.84
C GLU A 577 -6.03 5.85 19.77
N ASN A 578 -5.88 7.16 20.00
CA ASN A 578 -5.40 8.13 19.01
C ASN A 578 -6.28 8.13 17.71
N GLU A 579 -7.58 7.91 17.90
CA GLU A 579 -8.64 7.95 16.89
C GLU A 579 -9.77 8.89 17.33
N TYR A 580 -10.66 9.25 16.41
CA TYR A 580 -11.91 9.91 16.77
C TYR A 580 -12.91 8.91 17.35
N GLY A 581 -13.90 9.45 18.05
CA GLY A 581 -15.04 8.68 18.54
C GLY A 581 -15.85 8.10 17.39
N LYS A 582 -16.84 7.28 17.74
CA LYS A 582 -17.68 6.60 16.76
C LYS A 582 -19.15 6.70 17.12
N ASN A 583 -19.75 7.81 16.73
CA ASN A 583 -21.19 7.93 16.55
C ASN A 583 -21.56 7.41 15.17
N GLU A 584 -22.68 6.69 15.09
CA GLU A 584 -23.13 6.06 13.86
C GLU A 584 -24.65 6.06 13.75
N MET A 585 -25.11 5.83 12.53
CA MET A 585 -26.51 5.61 12.21
C MET A 585 -26.64 4.43 11.27
N TRP A 586 -27.73 3.68 11.40
CA TRP A 586 -28.07 2.56 10.55
C TRP A 586 -29.37 2.81 9.80
N TYR A 587 -29.31 2.73 8.48
CA TYR A 587 -30.48 2.70 7.60
C TYR A 587 -30.67 1.26 7.16
N VAL A 588 -31.79 0.64 7.54
CA VAL A 588 -32.10 -0.74 7.18
C VAL A 588 -32.51 -0.77 5.72
N VAL A 589 -31.61 -1.28 4.87
CA VAL A 589 -31.84 -1.36 3.42
C VAL A 589 -32.74 -2.57 3.11
N ASP A 590 -32.48 -3.69 3.76
CA ASP A 590 -33.25 -4.93 3.64
C ASP A 590 -33.17 -5.74 4.94
N SER A 591 -34.18 -6.54 5.25
CA SER A 591 -34.18 -7.41 6.43
C SER A 591 -35.04 -8.66 6.24
N GLU A 592 -34.61 -9.77 6.82
CA GLU A 592 -35.40 -10.99 6.89
C GLU A 592 -36.51 -10.88 7.96
N PRO A 593 -37.62 -11.64 7.83
CA PRO A 593 -38.66 -11.66 8.87
C PRO A 593 -38.11 -12.03 10.25
N GLY A 594 -38.40 -11.20 11.26
CA GLY A 594 -37.91 -11.39 12.64
C GLY A 594 -36.48 -10.90 12.89
N SER A 595 -35.83 -10.30 11.90
CA SER A 595 -34.57 -9.59 12.09
C SER A 595 -34.71 -8.42 13.07
N TYR A 596 -33.63 -8.14 13.79
CA TYR A 596 -33.63 -7.19 14.89
C TYR A 596 -32.29 -6.48 15.04
N LEU A 597 -32.30 -5.37 15.76
CA LEU A 597 -31.14 -4.64 16.23
C LEU A 597 -31.18 -4.57 17.77
N TYR A 598 -30.02 -4.65 18.41
CA TYR A 598 -29.86 -4.23 19.79
C TYR A 598 -29.37 -2.79 19.80
N CYS A 599 -30.05 -1.90 20.53
CA CYS A 599 -29.63 -0.51 20.70
C CYS A 599 -29.99 0.00 22.10
N GLY A 600 -28.97 0.10 22.95
CA GLY A 600 -29.00 0.50 24.34
C GLY A 600 -29.61 -0.55 25.27
N LEU A 601 -29.76 -0.19 26.55
CA LEU A 601 -30.33 -1.06 27.58
C LEU A 601 -31.85 -0.97 27.61
N SER A 602 -32.54 -2.06 27.94
CA SER A 602 -34.01 -2.09 28.10
C SER A 602 -34.49 -1.46 29.41
N ARG A 603 -33.58 -1.29 30.37
CA ARG A 603 -33.74 -0.63 31.66
C ARG A 603 -32.40 -0.11 32.18
N ASP A 604 -32.42 0.71 33.22
CA ASP A 604 -31.20 1.10 33.92
C ASP A 604 -30.50 -0.15 34.50
N ALA A 605 -29.17 -0.15 34.46
CA ALA A 605 -28.32 -1.18 35.06
C ALA A 605 -27.04 -0.54 35.61
N SER A 606 -26.47 -1.09 36.69
CA SER A 606 -25.17 -0.61 37.18
C SER A 606 -24.02 -1.19 36.34
N LYS A 607 -22.83 -0.57 36.40
CA LYS A 607 -21.64 -1.11 35.72
C LYS A 607 -21.26 -2.50 36.26
N GLU A 608 -21.52 -2.77 37.53
CA GLU A 608 -21.29 -4.06 38.18
C GLU A 608 -22.24 -5.13 37.63
N GLU A 609 -23.53 -4.82 37.46
CA GLU A 609 -24.48 -5.75 36.84
C GLU A 609 -24.09 -6.05 35.38
N ILE A 610 -23.70 -5.02 34.62
CA ILE A 610 -23.26 -5.18 33.23
C ILE A 610 -22.03 -6.11 33.17
N LEU A 611 -21.04 -5.91 34.04
CA LEU A 611 -19.86 -6.77 34.14
C LEU A 611 -20.22 -8.22 34.48
N GLU A 612 -21.10 -8.43 35.47
CA GLU A 612 -21.55 -9.77 35.86
C GLU A 612 -22.23 -10.50 34.68
N ARG A 613 -23.09 -9.80 33.95
CA ARG A 613 -23.79 -10.36 32.78
C ARG A 613 -22.87 -10.64 31.60
N ILE A 614 -21.81 -9.85 31.41
CA ILE A 614 -20.76 -10.18 30.42
C ILE A 614 -20.06 -11.47 30.82
N ASN A 615 -19.64 -11.59 32.09
CA ASN A 615 -18.90 -12.75 32.58
C ASN A 615 -19.73 -14.05 32.53
N ASN A 616 -21.04 -13.94 32.73
CA ASN A 616 -21.95 -15.08 32.72
C ASN A 616 -22.70 -15.26 31.38
N ASN A 617 -22.33 -14.53 30.32
CA ASN A 617 -22.91 -14.61 28.98
C ASN A 617 -24.43 -14.30 28.90
N THR A 618 -24.95 -13.45 29.79
CA THR A 618 -26.38 -13.05 29.88
C THR A 618 -26.63 -11.57 29.61
N ILE A 619 -25.67 -10.89 28.95
CA ILE A 619 -25.79 -9.44 28.66
C ILE A 619 -26.98 -9.12 27.76
N THR A 620 -27.35 -10.02 26.85
CA THR A 620 -28.47 -9.85 25.92
C THR A 620 -29.82 -9.69 26.59
N ASP A 621 -29.98 -10.19 27.83
CA ASP A 621 -31.25 -10.19 28.55
C ASP A 621 -31.68 -8.79 29.02
N ILE A 622 -30.73 -7.84 29.06
CA ILE A 622 -30.98 -6.45 29.45
C ILE A 622 -30.78 -5.47 28.28
N LEU A 623 -30.61 -5.97 27.06
CA LEU A 623 -30.51 -5.11 25.88
C LEU A 623 -31.91 -4.78 25.36
N ASN A 624 -32.06 -3.56 24.85
CA ASN A 624 -33.24 -3.14 24.14
C ASN A 624 -33.21 -3.72 22.72
N LYS A 625 -34.10 -4.70 22.47
CA LYS A 625 -34.25 -5.37 21.17
C LYS A 625 -35.32 -4.67 20.33
N ILE A 626 -34.94 -4.23 19.14
CA ILE A 626 -35.79 -3.52 18.19
C ILE A 626 -35.96 -4.43 16.97
N GLU A 627 -37.18 -4.88 16.69
CA GLU A 627 -37.49 -5.56 15.42
C GLU A 627 -37.46 -4.53 14.28
N VAL A 628 -36.91 -4.92 13.13
CA VAL A 628 -36.66 -3.98 12.03
C VAL A 628 -37.15 -4.46 10.66
N LYS A 629 -37.54 -3.50 9.83
CA LYS A 629 -37.89 -3.66 8.41
C LYS A 629 -37.12 -2.66 7.54
N ALA A 630 -37.10 -2.92 6.23
CA ALA A 630 -36.56 -1.98 5.26
C ALA A 630 -37.16 -0.57 5.42
N GLY A 631 -36.28 0.44 5.45
CA GLY A 631 -36.62 1.83 5.69
C GLY A 631 -36.42 2.31 7.13
N ASP A 632 -36.31 1.40 8.11
CA ASP A 632 -36.10 1.80 9.51
C ASP A 632 -34.74 2.48 9.72
N VAL A 633 -34.71 3.47 10.62
CA VAL A 633 -33.52 4.23 10.98
C VAL A 633 -33.23 4.10 12.48
N VAL A 634 -31.97 3.86 12.83
CA VAL A 634 -31.50 3.83 14.21
C VAL A 634 -30.24 4.69 14.34
N MET A 635 -30.28 5.67 15.24
CA MET A 635 -29.10 6.43 15.65
C MET A 635 -28.45 5.78 16.87
N VAL A 636 -27.15 5.54 16.79
CA VAL A 636 -26.34 4.94 17.85
C VAL A 636 -25.30 5.96 18.30
N LYS A 637 -25.55 6.56 19.47
CA LYS A 637 -24.63 7.52 20.08
C LYS A 637 -23.46 6.77 20.72
N ALA A 638 -22.28 7.38 20.74
CA ALA A 638 -21.15 6.88 21.51
C ALA A 638 -21.58 6.60 22.97
N GLY A 639 -21.07 5.52 23.55
CA GLY A 639 -21.48 5.01 24.86
C GLY A 639 -22.68 4.05 24.87
N THR A 640 -23.39 3.90 23.74
CA THR A 640 -24.54 2.99 23.65
C THR A 640 -24.10 1.55 23.40
N ILE A 641 -24.55 0.57 24.22
CA ILE A 641 -24.36 -0.85 23.91
C ILE A 641 -25.27 -1.25 22.74
N HIS A 642 -24.73 -1.88 21.70
CA HIS A 642 -25.52 -2.21 20.51
C HIS A 642 -24.98 -3.43 19.77
N ALA A 643 -25.79 -3.96 18.85
CA ALA A 643 -25.39 -4.98 17.88
C ALA A 643 -26.41 -5.11 16.74
N ILE A 644 -25.92 -5.52 15.58
CA ILE A 644 -26.77 -5.87 14.42
C ILE A 644 -27.11 -7.36 14.50
N GLY A 645 -28.40 -7.70 14.51
CA GLY A 645 -28.88 -9.07 14.50
C GLY A 645 -28.72 -9.74 13.14
N ALA A 646 -28.97 -11.06 13.10
CA ALA A 646 -28.90 -11.83 11.86
C ALA A 646 -30.02 -11.45 10.86
N GLY A 647 -29.72 -11.59 9.57
CA GLY A 647 -30.64 -11.34 8.46
C GLY A 647 -30.80 -9.87 8.07
N VAL A 648 -30.02 -8.96 8.67
CA VAL A 648 -30.11 -7.51 8.41
C VAL A 648 -29.08 -7.08 7.37
N PHE A 649 -29.51 -6.30 6.37
CA PHE A 649 -28.63 -5.58 5.45
C PHE A 649 -28.82 -4.07 5.63
N ILE A 650 -27.77 -3.36 6.03
CA ILE A 650 -27.84 -1.93 6.35
C ILE A 650 -26.84 -1.09 5.56
N CYS A 651 -27.17 0.19 5.43
CA CYS A 651 -26.23 1.26 5.16
C CYS A 651 -25.87 1.94 6.49
N GLU A 652 -24.60 1.89 6.88
CA GLU A 652 -24.05 2.53 8.08
C GLU A 652 -23.34 3.83 7.70
N ILE A 653 -23.72 4.94 8.34
CA ILE A 653 -23.00 6.22 8.26
C ILE A 653 -22.44 6.50 9.65
N GLN A 654 -21.13 6.70 9.73
CA GLN A 654 -20.44 6.89 10.99
C GLN A 654 -19.34 7.94 10.88
N GLN A 655 -18.84 8.40 12.03
CA GLN A 655 -17.54 9.08 12.07
C GLN A 655 -16.45 8.18 11.48
N ASN A 656 -15.39 8.78 10.93
CA ASN A 656 -14.26 8.05 10.35
C ASN A 656 -13.38 7.40 11.45
N SER A 657 -13.88 6.32 12.04
CA SER A 657 -13.28 5.59 13.16
C SER A 657 -13.57 4.09 13.05
N ASN A 658 -12.62 3.25 13.43
CA ASN A 658 -12.83 1.80 13.52
C ASN A 658 -12.75 1.31 14.98
N CYS A 659 -12.80 2.24 15.95
CA CYS A 659 -12.71 1.93 17.36
C CYS A 659 -13.96 1.18 17.85
N THR A 660 -13.77 -0.07 18.29
CA THR A 660 -14.85 -0.96 18.73
C THR A 660 -14.46 -1.71 19.98
N TYR A 661 -15.23 -1.56 21.06
CA TYR A 661 -15.05 -2.34 22.28
C TYR A 661 -16.08 -3.46 22.34
N ARG A 662 -15.61 -4.67 22.05
CA ARG A 662 -16.44 -5.88 22.10
C ARG A 662 -16.71 -6.32 23.53
N MET A 663 -17.98 -6.55 23.86
CA MET A 663 -18.42 -6.98 25.19
C MET A 663 -18.77 -8.47 25.20
N TYR A 664 -19.44 -8.95 24.15
CA TYR A 664 -19.83 -10.36 24.03
C TYR A 664 -19.88 -10.78 22.56
N ASP A 665 -19.54 -12.05 22.30
CA ASP A 665 -19.41 -12.55 20.93
C ASP A 665 -20.05 -13.91 20.65
N TYR A 666 -20.98 -14.34 21.50
CA TYR A 666 -21.63 -15.65 21.39
C TYR A 666 -20.64 -16.82 21.43
N ASP A 667 -19.53 -16.65 22.15
CA ASP A 667 -18.42 -17.61 22.25
C ASP A 667 -17.91 -18.10 20.89
N ARG A 668 -18.09 -17.27 19.85
CA ARG A 668 -17.66 -17.58 18.49
C ARG A 668 -16.15 -17.69 18.42
N ARG A 669 -15.72 -18.68 17.66
CA ARG A 669 -14.32 -18.89 17.32
C ARG A 669 -14.06 -18.38 15.92
N ASP A 670 -12.90 -17.77 15.73
CA ASP A 670 -12.41 -17.50 14.39
C ASP A 670 -12.14 -18.80 13.64
N LYS A 671 -11.83 -18.70 12.34
CA LYS A 671 -11.54 -19.86 11.49
C LYS A 671 -10.33 -20.69 11.96
N PHE A 672 -9.60 -20.21 12.96
CA PHE A 672 -8.43 -20.85 13.56
C PHE A 672 -8.71 -21.35 14.99
N GLY A 673 -9.99 -21.36 15.41
CA GLY A 673 -10.41 -21.87 16.71
C GLY A 673 -10.25 -20.90 17.89
N ASN A 674 -9.84 -19.65 17.66
CA ASN A 674 -9.57 -18.70 18.75
C ASN A 674 -10.80 -17.85 19.09
N PRO A 675 -11.05 -17.57 20.38
CA PRO A 675 -12.05 -16.58 20.74
C PRO A 675 -11.61 -15.19 20.25
N ARG A 676 -12.57 -14.36 19.84
CA ARG A 676 -12.28 -12.97 19.51
C ARG A 676 -12.06 -12.14 20.78
N GLU A 677 -11.15 -11.18 20.68
CA GLU A 677 -10.80 -10.29 21.79
C GLU A 677 -12.02 -9.51 22.29
N LEU A 678 -12.22 -9.56 23.61
CA LEU A 678 -13.19 -8.75 24.35
C LEU A 678 -12.45 -7.59 25.03
N HIS A 679 -13.11 -6.44 25.10
CA HIS A 679 -12.54 -5.18 25.59
C HIS A 679 -13.31 -4.69 26.82
N VAL A 680 -13.61 -5.62 27.74
CA VAL A 680 -14.58 -5.42 28.84
C VAL A 680 -14.26 -4.17 29.67
N LYS A 681 -13.00 -3.97 30.06
CA LYS A 681 -12.60 -2.79 30.83
C LYS A 681 -12.91 -1.47 30.10
N LYS A 682 -12.46 -1.34 28.85
CA LYS A 682 -12.69 -0.14 28.04
C LYS A 682 -14.18 0.08 27.74
N ALA A 683 -14.92 -1.00 27.52
CA ALA A 683 -16.37 -0.94 27.34
C ALA A 683 -17.07 -0.36 28.58
N LEU A 684 -16.68 -0.80 29.79
CA LEU A 684 -17.24 -0.28 31.03
C LEU A 684 -16.83 1.16 31.34
N ASP A 685 -15.68 1.62 30.86
CA ASP A 685 -15.28 3.02 31.03
C ASP A 685 -16.24 3.98 30.31
N VAL A 686 -16.73 3.58 29.12
CA VAL A 686 -17.53 4.45 28.23
C VAL A 686 -19.03 4.16 28.22
N VAL A 687 -19.51 3.16 28.95
CA VAL A 687 -20.91 2.73 28.92
C VAL A 687 -21.89 3.78 29.45
N ASP A 688 -22.92 4.08 28.65
CA ASP A 688 -24.16 4.68 29.13
C ASP A 688 -25.03 3.58 29.72
N ASN A 689 -25.22 3.67 31.04
CA ASN A 689 -25.84 2.63 31.85
C ASN A 689 -27.33 2.90 32.14
N HIS A 690 -27.93 3.86 31.43
CA HIS A 690 -29.35 4.19 31.50
C HIS A 690 -30.15 3.44 30.45
N LYS A 691 -31.46 3.32 30.68
CA LYS A 691 -32.42 2.82 29.71
C LYS A 691 -32.34 3.63 28.41
N TYR A 692 -32.35 2.93 27.28
CA TYR A 692 -32.39 3.54 25.96
C TYR A 692 -33.66 4.37 25.77
N ILE A 693 -33.49 5.58 25.25
CA ILE A 693 -34.57 6.46 24.83
C ILE A 693 -34.36 6.77 23.34
N LYS A 694 -35.30 6.33 22.50
CA LYS A 694 -35.25 6.62 21.07
C LYS A 694 -35.38 8.12 20.82
N ASP A 695 -34.47 8.67 20.02
CA ASP A 695 -34.53 10.06 19.57
C ASP A 695 -35.49 10.15 18.37
N ASN A 696 -36.73 10.58 18.60
CA ASN A 696 -37.76 10.66 17.56
C ASN A 696 -37.77 12.01 16.80
N LYS A 697 -36.76 12.87 16.96
CA LYS A 697 -36.82 14.27 16.51
C LYS A 697 -36.23 14.53 15.12
N THR A 698 -35.65 13.52 14.47
CA THR A 698 -34.80 13.72 13.29
C THR A 698 -35.42 13.31 11.96
N GLU A 699 -36.37 12.36 11.97
CA GLU A 699 -37.07 11.83 10.78
C GLU A 699 -38.16 12.80 10.31
N VAL A 700 -37.88 13.59 9.27
CA VAL A 700 -38.79 14.63 8.77
C VAL A 700 -38.75 14.67 7.24
N VAL A 701 -39.92 14.62 6.59
CA VAL A 701 -40.05 14.90 5.16
C VAL A 701 -39.81 16.39 4.92
N ILE A 702 -38.76 16.71 4.15
CA ILE A 702 -38.32 18.08 3.89
C ILE A 702 -38.99 18.63 2.64
N ALA A 703 -39.03 17.83 1.57
CA ALA A 703 -39.64 18.21 0.31
C ALA A 703 -40.29 17.01 -0.38
N ARG A 704 -41.38 17.27 -1.10
CA ARG A 704 -42.04 16.28 -1.95
C ARG A 704 -42.67 16.98 -3.14
N ASN A 705 -42.36 16.50 -4.34
CA ASN A 705 -43.00 16.94 -5.59
C ASN A 705 -43.23 15.71 -6.49
N GLU A 706 -43.60 15.93 -7.75
CA GLU A 706 -43.84 14.84 -8.72
C GLU A 706 -42.56 14.07 -9.09
N HIS A 707 -41.40 14.72 -8.97
CA HIS A 707 -40.10 14.20 -9.38
C HIS A 707 -39.38 13.41 -8.28
N PHE A 708 -39.46 13.86 -7.03
CA PHE A 708 -38.82 13.19 -5.90
C PHE A 708 -39.49 13.46 -4.55
N THR A 709 -39.17 12.60 -3.57
CA THR A 709 -39.39 12.84 -2.15
C THR A 709 -38.04 12.90 -1.43
N GLU A 710 -37.84 13.94 -0.62
CA GLU A 710 -36.66 14.13 0.23
C GLU A 710 -37.06 14.03 1.71
N GLU A 711 -36.40 13.14 2.42
CA GLU A 711 -36.61 12.89 3.84
C GLU A 711 -35.28 12.99 4.58
N ARG A 712 -35.22 13.81 5.63
CA ARG A 712 -34.06 13.82 6.52
C ARG A 712 -34.22 12.65 7.49
N LEU A 713 -33.25 11.74 7.49
CA LEU A 713 -33.23 10.57 8.37
C LEU A 713 -32.62 10.92 9.74
N VAL A 714 -31.45 11.57 9.72
CA VAL A 714 -30.67 11.91 10.93
C VAL A 714 -30.02 13.28 10.77
N GLN A 715 -29.98 14.03 11.88
CA GLN A 715 -29.15 15.23 12.03
C GLN A 715 -28.44 15.16 13.38
N CYS A 716 -27.11 15.16 13.37
CA CYS A 716 -26.30 15.19 14.59
C CYS A 716 -25.12 16.16 14.45
N LYS A 717 -24.29 16.25 15.50
CA LYS A 717 -23.09 17.10 15.52
C LYS A 717 -22.11 16.81 14.37
N TYR A 718 -22.09 15.57 13.85
CA TYR A 718 -21.04 15.07 12.96
C TYR A 718 -21.45 14.94 11.51
N PHE A 719 -22.73 14.69 11.25
CA PHE A 719 -23.25 14.48 9.91
C PHE A 719 -24.77 14.64 9.88
N GLU A 720 -25.27 14.90 8.68
CA GLU A 720 -26.67 14.88 8.29
C GLU A 720 -26.88 13.87 7.17
N VAL A 721 -27.98 13.13 7.26
CA VAL A 721 -28.30 12.08 6.30
C VAL A 721 -29.71 12.27 5.77
N TYR A 722 -29.84 12.28 4.46
CA TYR A 722 -31.08 12.45 3.72
C TYR A 722 -31.32 11.22 2.85
N LYS A 723 -32.58 10.80 2.73
CA LYS A 723 -33.03 9.83 1.75
C LYS A 723 -33.77 10.57 0.64
N TYR A 724 -33.46 10.23 -0.60
CA TYR A 724 -34.21 10.65 -1.76
C TYR A 724 -34.82 9.43 -2.43
N ASP A 725 -36.13 9.47 -2.67
CA ASP A 725 -36.82 8.59 -3.60
C ASP A 725 -37.10 9.40 -4.88
N VAL A 726 -36.35 9.12 -5.94
CA VAL A 726 -36.36 9.83 -7.23
C VAL A 726 -37.16 9.03 -8.25
N ASN A 727 -38.15 9.68 -8.87
CA ASN A 727 -38.99 9.10 -9.92
C ASN A 727 -38.44 9.39 -11.33
N ASP A 728 -37.89 10.57 -11.55
CA ASP A 728 -37.30 10.97 -12.84
C ASP A 728 -36.07 11.89 -12.69
N GLU A 729 -36.12 12.93 -11.86
CA GLU A 729 -35.03 13.87 -11.64
C GLU A 729 -35.00 14.41 -10.20
N ALA A 730 -33.80 14.56 -9.64
CA ALA A 730 -33.59 15.31 -8.40
C ALA A 730 -32.39 16.25 -8.55
N LYS A 731 -32.56 17.47 -8.06
CA LYS A 731 -31.51 18.49 -8.00
C LYS A 731 -31.11 18.74 -6.54
N ILE A 732 -29.86 18.43 -6.20
CA ILE A 732 -29.33 18.52 -4.84
C ILE A 732 -28.30 19.64 -4.78
N THR A 733 -28.54 20.65 -3.95
CA THR A 733 -27.61 21.80 -3.79
C THR A 733 -26.39 21.41 -2.99
N VAL A 734 -25.20 21.80 -3.45
CA VAL A 734 -23.94 21.74 -2.73
C VAL A 734 -23.49 23.17 -2.43
N ASP A 735 -22.93 23.40 -1.24
CA ASP A 735 -22.41 24.70 -0.82
C ASP A 735 -20.94 24.60 -0.40
N GLU A 736 -20.39 25.70 0.10
CA GLU A 736 -18.99 25.76 0.57
C GLU A 736 -18.80 25.19 1.97
N ALA A 737 -19.88 24.80 2.67
CA ALA A 737 -19.81 24.30 4.03
C ALA A 737 -19.31 22.85 4.09
N SER A 738 -19.74 22.03 3.14
CA SER A 738 -19.51 20.58 3.18
C SER A 738 -19.43 19.97 1.78
N PHE A 739 -18.65 18.89 1.67
CA PHE A 739 -18.81 17.96 0.55
C PHE A 739 -20.14 17.20 0.67
N VAL A 740 -20.54 16.53 -0.42
CA VAL A 740 -21.72 15.66 -0.44
C VAL A 740 -21.31 14.25 -0.85
N SER A 741 -21.75 13.25 -0.10
CA SER A 741 -21.70 11.85 -0.50
C SER A 741 -23.05 11.42 -1.03
N VAL A 742 -23.08 10.67 -2.13
CA VAL A 742 -24.28 10.07 -2.70
C VAL A 742 -24.07 8.56 -2.83
N LEU A 743 -24.89 7.76 -2.16
CA LEU A 743 -24.88 6.31 -2.25
C LEU A 743 -26.24 5.82 -2.77
N PHE A 744 -26.23 5.14 -3.90
CA PHE A 744 -27.45 4.61 -4.52
C PHE A 744 -27.82 3.27 -3.88
N ILE A 745 -28.98 3.21 -3.22
CA ILE A 745 -29.50 2.00 -2.58
C ILE A 745 -30.21 1.11 -3.61
N ASN A 746 -30.96 1.71 -4.54
CA ASN A 746 -31.63 1.00 -5.61
C ASN A 746 -31.72 1.88 -6.86
N GLY A 747 -32.02 1.25 -7.99
CA GLY A 747 -32.28 1.92 -9.26
C GLY A 747 -31.04 2.11 -10.12
N SER A 748 -31.19 2.93 -11.15
CA SER A 748 -30.14 3.23 -12.12
C SER A 748 -30.44 4.52 -12.86
N GLY A 749 -29.41 5.15 -13.38
CA GLY A 749 -29.55 6.40 -14.12
C GLY A 749 -28.22 7.11 -14.29
N THR A 750 -28.29 8.44 -14.34
CA THR A 750 -27.11 9.30 -14.50
C THR A 750 -26.99 10.34 -13.40
N ILE A 751 -25.76 10.67 -13.03
CA ILE A 751 -25.40 11.72 -12.09
C ILE A 751 -24.40 12.68 -12.75
N GLU A 752 -24.62 13.98 -12.59
CA GLU A 752 -23.75 15.04 -13.11
C GLU A 752 -23.74 16.23 -12.13
N THR A 753 -22.80 17.17 -12.30
CA THR A 753 -22.87 18.48 -11.65
C THR A 753 -23.07 19.57 -12.69
N ASP A 754 -23.78 20.63 -12.35
CA ASP A 754 -24.09 21.74 -13.27
C ASP A 754 -22.85 22.54 -13.74
N ASP A 755 -21.74 22.43 -13.02
CA ASP A 755 -20.46 23.07 -13.32
C ASP A 755 -19.42 22.13 -13.99
N TYR A 756 -19.83 20.93 -14.41
CA TYR A 756 -18.93 19.94 -15.02
C TYR A 756 -19.59 19.20 -16.18
N GLU A 757 -18.96 19.23 -17.36
CA GLU A 757 -19.54 18.72 -18.61
C GLU A 757 -19.72 17.19 -18.66
N LYS A 758 -19.18 16.44 -17.69
CA LYS A 758 -19.20 14.97 -17.73
C LYS A 758 -20.36 14.41 -16.91
N THR A 759 -21.26 13.72 -17.60
CA THR A 759 -22.29 12.86 -17.01
C THR A 759 -21.72 11.47 -16.70
N MET A 760 -22.09 10.89 -15.56
CA MET A 760 -21.65 9.56 -15.11
C MET A 760 -22.85 8.64 -14.91
N GLU A 761 -22.71 7.36 -15.25
CA GLU A 761 -23.75 6.36 -14.99
C GLU A 761 -23.65 5.80 -13.57
N PHE A 762 -24.81 5.54 -12.96
CA PHE A 762 -24.92 4.83 -11.69
C PHE A 762 -25.90 3.65 -11.78
N LYS A 763 -25.66 2.67 -10.94
CA LYS A 763 -26.60 1.60 -10.59
C LYS A 763 -26.66 1.42 -9.08
N ALA A 764 -27.61 0.61 -8.61
CA ALA A 764 -27.71 0.21 -7.21
C ALA A 764 -26.35 -0.26 -6.66
N GLY A 765 -25.97 0.28 -5.51
CA GLY A 765 -24.72 0.05 -4.82
C GLY A 765 -23.59 1.01 -5.20
N ASP A 766 -23.71 1.84 -6.24
CA ASP A 766 -22.66 2.80 -6.59
C ASP A 766 -22.60 3.98 -5.60
N SER A 767 -21.39 4.42 -5.29
CA SER A 767 -21.12 5.56 -4.41
C SER A 767 -20.32 6.66 -5.12
N PHE A 768 -20.64 7.91 -4.79
CA PHE A 768 -20.02 9.10 -5.35
C PHE A 768 -19.65 10.09 -4.25
N PHE A 769 -18.47 10.67 -4.38
CA PHE A 769 -18.01 11.82 -3.62
C PHE A 769 -18.15 13.07 -4.49
N VAL A 770 -18.79 14.12 -3.98
CA VAL A 770 -18.90 15.43 -4.62
C VAL A 770 -18.28 16.49 -3.73
N SER A 771 -17.24 17.16 -4.23
CA SER A 771 -16.55 18.23 -3.49
C SER A 771 -17.46 19.43 -3.20
N ALA A 772 -17.16 20.13 -2.11
CA ALA A 772 -17.80 21.38 -1.74
C ALA A 772 -17.62 22.46 -2.82
N GLY A 773 -18.55 23.40 -2.87
CA GLY A 773 -18.60 24.50 -3.83
C GLY A 773 -20.03 24.85 -4.21
N LEU A 774 -20.27 26.08 -4.67
CA LEU A 774 -21.58 26.55 -5.11
C LEU A 774 -21.98 25.87 -6.43
N ARG A 775 -22.60 24.68 -6.33
CA ARG A 775 -22.99 23.83 -7.46
C ARG A 775 -24.24 23.01 -7.14
N SER A 776 -24.76 22.33 -8.15
CA SER A 776 -25.88 21.40 -8.00
C SER A 776 -25.52 20.04 -8.56
N ILE A 777 -25.85 18.98 -7.82
CA ILE A 777 -25.85 17.60 -8.32
C ILE A 777 -27.20 17.36 -8.99
N ILE A 778 -27.17 16.85 -10.21
CA ILE A 778 -28.36 16.49 -10.98
C ILE A 778 -28.37 14.97 -11.12
N VAL A 779 -29.39 14.33 -10.58
CA VAL A 779 -29.62 12.88 -10.68
C VAL A 779 -30.82 12.67 -11.57
N LYS A 780 -30.67 11.89 -12.65
CA LYS A 780 -31.76 11.53 -13.58
C LYS A 780 -31.94 10.03 -13.62
N GLY A 781 -33.17 9.56 -13.57
CA GLY A 781 -33.56 8.15 -13.53
C GLY A 781 -34.48 7.82 -12.35
N GLN A 782 -34.74 6.54 -12.15
CA GLN A 782 -35.49 6.03 -11.00
C GLN A 782 -34.52 5.45 -9.99
N ALA A 783 -34.50 6.00 -8.78
CA ALA A 783 -33.54 5.58 -7.75
C ALA A 783 -33.99 5.90 -6.33
N THR A 784 -33.52 5.09 -5.38
CA THR A 784 -33.48 5.45 -3.96
C THR A 784 -32.02 5.66 -3.59
N MET A 785 -31.70 6.81 -2.99
CA MET A 785 -30.33 7.15 -2.60
C MET A 785 -30.26 7.73 -1.19
N VAL A 786 -29.14 7.48 -0.53
CA VAL A 786 -28.76 8.10 0.74
C VAL A 786 -27.70 9.15 0.46
N VAL A 787 -27.97 10.37 0.91
CA VAL A 787 -27.13 11.55 0.72
C VAL A 787 -26.61 12.01 2.08
N THR A 788 -25.29 12.11 2.22
CA THR A 788 -24.63 12.46 3.49
C THR A 788 -23.82 13.74 3.36
N ARG A 789 -23.91 14.60 4.39
CA ARG A 789 -23.16 15.85 4.53
C ARG A 789 -22.63 15.99 5.95
N VAL A 790 -21.64 16.86 6.15
CA VAL A 790 -21.06 17.25 7.45
C VAL A 790 -21.46 18.67 7.83
#